data_AF-A0A8H7UB13-F1
#
_entry.id   AF-A0A8H7UB13-F1
#
_cell.length_a   1.000
_cell.length_b   1.000
_cell.length_c   1.000
_cell.angle_alpha   90.00
_cell.angle_beta   90.00
_cell.angle_gamma   90.00
#
_symmetry.space_group_name_H-M   'P 1'
#
loop_
_entity.id
_entity.type
_entity.pdbx_description
1 polymer ?
#
loop_
_entity_poly.entity_id
_entity_poly.type
_entity_poly.pdbx_seq_one_letter_code
_entity_poly.pdbx_strand_id
1 'polypeptide(L)'
;MNTFSPNANTRGGNQARLLEDEADLEYMKGNLQKMDDLTKRMSGMLDSFDGRLVKLEASILPIHKSTQNLTQLASNIDATLKSTDSIVKCMDLPSKEEALILKGPDENNTLPYLQSLARLRDALEILSAAKLKATDKVTNQLKQLLKAGTLHLETLFRKWLSSASVPLDARSHNTEPPSMDPAQIKRLSQLSTYLSTSESELGYAVDFTKPYIEIRSAYLSKSMHNLSQIAAADRQTGVYERGAAEFLRYMTFLTKMFMFEYDLATRLLSNPVHRTAALKGTFASALTDFIAAGKAINAHVRRSSYQDFFMILDVLERYESECNAVLEKILPRKEMDTILELMAALKGTALRSIYEFMEDVKGRKDPANPNLSNDGTVHELTSNTLSHLKRLWGWNDIVEPVLLILGNDGWNNPITPAAEQQPLTLKSTPDGRSLIKNFFVDVLDQLNNTLQVKSKAYRKPALAVIFLLNNYNHVLRQIRSPPLNAIFDEGREARFGKLVRRQMDAYQETWKPCIENLMDVTYVRGGAIKQSLGNNEKQQIKDKFRNFNVAFEEIWRTQKTYAIPDSELRFAIIRDVKNVLLPMYSRFLEKYQGTDFTKNTAKYIRWDKDQLDRMLNQLFEPAASTSKEGLSGMRTGFFRFFEAGEVVVKEWDNQTEALRDDSELDNTQVERYSRDIKSFDKNLGAYPLDPPTNWQRWLNLTNYIKSSLLRRVFPNNGFISHMPAKSENSLPGLLEELDRRMGRDVIEKEEGVEFTKFDLKQSFPTGASGQEVTKWSLDKSWLTKSLLTNAYHSDYHYLLGEFQLAFVATLLGQNFSSFHQWKKLMQLLSSCQELIEESPQLFSDFLDVLTKQMKECPQAFFYEILSEDNFVSQVLKTLARNIPASNSKLRQQYLALHEVLKKEFNWEIPGLSSSLKNKNETPYSDEEDEEEEGEYAPAIVEL
;
A
#
# COMPACT_ATOMS: atom_id res chain seq x y z
N MET A 1 117.75 -89.15 52.69
CA MET A 1 118.85 -89.19 53.68
C MET A 1 118.25 -89.41 55.05
N ASN A 2 118.64 -90.50 55.73
CA ASN A 2 118.87 -90.73 57.18
C ASN A 2 118.09 -89.89 58.24
N THR A 3 117.65 -90.34 59.43
CA THR A 3 117.58 -91.59 60.24
C THR A 3 117.03 -91.21 61.67
N PHE A 4 116.67 -92.21 62.53
CA PHE A 4 116.51 -92.25 64.03
C PHE A 4 115.24 -91.65 64.72
N SER A 5 114.37 -92.35 65.51
CA SER A 5 114.43 -93.06 66.85
C SER A 5 114.17 -92.15 68.11
N PRO A 6 113.91 -92.63 69.36
CA PRO A 6 112.84 -93.53 69.91
C PRO A 6 112.24 -93.13 71.33
N ASN A 7 111.29 -93.95 71.86
CA ASN A 7 110.99 -94.36 73.28
C ASN A 7 110.10 -93.59 74.34
N ALA A 8 108.94 -94.22 74.66
CA ALA A 8 108.50 -94.88 75.93
C ALA A 8 107.92 -94.16 77.20
N ASN A 9 106.61 -94.44 77.43
CA ASN A 9 105.80 -94.83 78.64
C ASN A 9 105.64 -93.92 79.88
N THR A 10 104.45 -93.47 80.34
CA THR A 10 103.06 -93.99 80.55
C THR A 10 102.78 -94.75 81.87
N ARG A 11 101.99 -94.14 82.78
CA ARG A 11 100.71 -94.64 83.39
C ARG A 11 100.42 -93.99 84.76
N GLY A 12 99.27 -93.28 84.83
CA GLY A 12 98.66 -92.72 86.04
C GLY A 12 97.59 -91.63 85.81
N GLY A 13 97.18 -91.37 84.57
CA GLY A 13 96.37 -90.22 84.12
C GLY A 13 94.87 -90.17 84.50
N ASN A 14 94.44 -90.74 85.63
CA ASN A 14 93.10 -90.50 86.20
C ASN A 14 93.11 -89.34 87.23
N GLN A 15 94.20 -88.57 87.24
CA GLN A 15 94.65 -87.68 88.33
C GLN A 15 94.23 -86.21 88.22
N ALA A 16 93.99 -85.62 87.05
CA ALA A 16 93.65 -84.19 87.00
C ALA A 16 92.15 -83.97 86.84
N ARG A 17 91.52 -84.79 85.99
CA ARG A 17 90.11 -84.64 85.61
C ARG A 17 89.12 -84.80 86.75
N LEU A 18 89.30 -85.73 87.69
CA LEU A 18 88.32 -85.89 88.79
C LEU A 18 88.35 -84.75 89.80
N LEU A 19 89.53 -84.17 90.11
CA LEU A 19 89.63 -83.03 91.02
C LEU A 19 89.27 -81.71 90.33
N GLU A 20 89.59 -81.57 89.04
CA GLU A 20 89.15 -80.45 88.21
C GLU A 20 87.64 -80.50 87.97
N ASP A 21 87.07 -81.68 87.66
CA ASP A 21 85.61 -81.89 87.53
C ASP A 21 84.89 -81.72 88.88
N GLU A 22 85.50 -82.08 90.03
CA GLU A 22 84.89 -81.89 91.36
C GLU A 22 84.94 -80.41 91.80
N ALA A 23 86.04 -79.69 91.52
CA ALA A 23 86.14 -78.26 91.74
C ALA A 23 85.26 -77.45 90.77
N ASP A 24 85.17 -77.86 89.50
CA ASP A 24 84.26 -77.28 88.50
C ASP A 24 82.80 -77.62 88.81
N LEU A 25 82.50 -78.81 89.36
CA LEU A 25 81.16 -79.13 89.88
C LEU A 25 80.83 -78.29 91.10
N GLU A 26 81.76 -78.06 92.03
CA GLU A 26 81.51 -77.20 93.19
C GLU A 26 81.33 -75.73 92.79
N TYR A 27 82.14 -75.25 91.82
CA TYR A 27 82.02 -73.92 91.25
C TYR A 27 80.74 -73.75 90.42
N MET A 28 80.38 -74.75 89.59
CA MET A 28 79.12 -74.73 88.84
C MET A 28 77.92 -74.87 89.76
N LYS A 29 77.99 -75.65 90.84
CA LYS A 29 76.92 -75.77 91.85
C LYS A 29 76.76 -74.48 92.66
N GLY A 30 77.87 -73.79 92.96
CA GLY A 30 77.87 -72.45 93.53
C GLY A 30 77.31 -71.38 92.58
N ASN A 31 77.62 -71.46 91.29
CA ASN A 31 77.04 -70.58 90.28
C ASN A 31 75.57 -70.90 89.99
N LEU A 32 75.16 -72.17 90.05
CA LEU A 32 73.76 -72.58 89.96
C LEU A 32 72.96 -72.09 91.16
N GLN A 33 73.51 -72.15 92.38
CA GLN A 33 72.89 -71.54 93.55
C GLN A 33 72.79 -70.01 93.43
N LYS A 34 73.82 -69.33 92.92
CA LYS A 34 73.75 -67.89 92.65
C LYS A 34 72.74 -67.55 91.56
N MET A 35 72.63 -68.35 90.50
CA MET A 35 71.60 -68.18 89.46
C MET A 35 70.20 -68.48 89.99
N ASP A 36 70.03 -69.49 90.83
CA ASP A 36 68.76 -69.82 91.48
C ASP A 36 68.34 -68.70 92.45
N ASP A 37 69.27 -68.15 93.23
CA ASP A 37 69.01 -66.99 94.10
C ASP A 37 68.70 -65.71 93.30
N LEU A 38 69.38 -65.48 92.18
CA LEU A 38 69.09 -64.35 91.29
C LEU A 38 67.74 -64.52 90.60
N THR A 39 67.40 -65.73 90.17
CA THR A 39 66.11 -66.07 89.54
C THR A 39 64.98 -65.94 90.56
N LYS A 40 65.18 -66.40 91.80
CA LYS A 40 64.23 -66.19 92.90
C LYS A 40 64.05 -64.72 93.26
N ARG A 41 65.12 -63.92 93.21
CA ARG A 41 65.02 -62.45 93.39
C ARG A 41 64.31 -61.76 92.22
N MET A 42 64.55 -62.17 90.98
CA MET A 42 63.85 -61.65 89.81
C MET A 42 62.38 -62.05 89.82
N SER A 43 62.04 -63.32 90.08
CA SER A 43 60.66 -63.77 90.27
C SER A 43 59.99 -63.06 91.44
N GLY A 44 60.68 -62.88 92.57
CA GLY A 44 60.14 -62.12 93.71
C GLY A 44 59.90 -60.64 93.41
N MET A 45 60.77 -60.00 92.61
CA MET A 45 60.54 -58.63 92.16
C MET A 45 59.39 -58.53 91.17
N LEU A 46 59.28 -59.47 90.22
CA LEU A 46 58.18 -59.58 89.27
C LEU A 46 56.85 -59.83 89.99
N ASP A 47 56.78 -60.79 90.93
CA ASP A 47 55.59 -61.02 91.77
C ASP A 47 55.25 -59.78 92.62
N SER A 48 56.25 -59.04 93.10
CA SER A 48 55.99 -57.79 93.83
C SER A 48 55.50 -56.66 92.92
N PHE A 49 55.91 -56.65 91.64
CA PHE A 49 55.44 -55.69 90.65
C PHE A 49 54.04 -56.06 90.16
N ASP A 50 53.76 -57.34 89.88
CA ASP A 50 52.43 -57.83 89.53
C ASP A 50 51.46 -57.63 90.71
N GLY A 51 51.88 -57.95 91.93
CA GLY A 51 51.09 -57.69 93.12
C GLY A 51 50.84 -56.20 93.38
N ARG A 52 51.80 -55.32 93.04
CA ARG A 52 51.61 -53.87 93.09
C ARG A 52 50.73 -53.35 91.95
N LEU A 53 50.85 -53.90 90.74
CA LEU A 53 50.02 -53.57 89.58
C LEU A 53 48.57 -53.97 89.81
N VAL A 54 48.30 -55.18 90.30
CA VAL A 54 46.94 -55.64 90.64
C VAL A 54 46.33 -54.79 91.75
N LYS A 55 47.11 -54.41 92.79
CA LYS A 55 46.63 -53.50 93.84
C LYS A 55 46.42 -52.07 93.34
N LEU A 56 47.28 -51.58 92.46
CA LEU A 56 47.15 -50.27 91.82
C LEU A 56 45.92 -50.24 90.90
N GLU A 57 45.72 -51.28 90.09
CA GLU A 57 44.56 -51.46 89.22
C GLU A 57 43.28 -51.56 90.06
N ALA A 58 43.24 -52.40 91.11
CA ALA A 58 42.10 -52.50 92.01
C ALA A 58 41.76 -51.17 92.74
N SER A 59 42.76 -50.30 92.96
CA SER A 59 42.56 -49.01 93.63
C SER A 59 42.24 -47.86 92.66
N ILE A 60 42.86 -47.84 91.48
CA ILE A 60 42.72 -46.76 90.48
C ILE A 60 41.55 -47.01 89.54
N LEU A 61 41.26 -48.26 89.15
CA LEU A 61 40.17 -48.56 88.21
C LEU A 61 38.79 -48.07 88.71
N PRO A 62 38.43 -48.22 90.00
CA PRO A 62 37.19 -47.65 90.54
C PRO A 62 37.20 -46.12 90.55
N ILE A 63 38.35 -45.49 90.84
CA ILE A 63 38.51 -44.03 90.84
C ILE A 63 38.42 -43.49 89.41
N HIS A 64 39.04 -44.16 88.43
CA HIS A 64 38.97 -43.78 87.02
C HIS A 64 37.55 -43.95 86.48
N LYS A 65 36.86 -45.06 86.78
CA LYS A 65 35.44 -45.24 86.42
C LYS A 65 34.53 -44.21 87.10
N SER A 66 34.75 -43.93 88.38
CA SER A 66 33.99 -42.91 89.13
C SER A 66 34.24 -41.51 88.57
N THR A 67 35.50 -41.17 88.26
CA THR A 67 35.89 -39.88 87.67
C THR A 67 35.37 -39.74 86.25
N GLN A 68 35.38 -40.80 85.44
CA GLN A 68 34.79 -40.81 84.10
C GLN A 68 33.26 -40.63 84.17
N ASN A 69 32.59 -41.32 85.09
CA ASN A 69 31.16 -41.15 85.34
C ASN A 69 30.83 -39.73 85.83
N LEU A 70 31.64 -39.16 86.72
CA LEU A 70 31.51 -37.78 87.19
C LEU A 70 31.77 -36.76 86.08
N THR A 71 32.76 -37.00 85.23
CA THR A 71 33.08 -36.14 84.07
C THR A 71 31.97 -36.21 83.03
N GLN A 72 31.42 -37.40 82.80
CA GLN A 72 30.29 -37.59 81.90
C GLN A 72 29.01 -37.00 82.49
N LEU A 73 28.78 -37.11 83.80
CA LEU A 73 27.67 -36.46 84.49
C LEU A 73 27.79 -34.94 84.42
N ALA A 74 28.97 -34.38 84.72
CA ALA A 74 29.22 -32.95 84.62
C ALA A 74 29.04 -32.44 83.19
N SER A 75 29.55 -33.17 82.19
CA SER A 75 29.34 -32.87 80.77
C SER A 75 27.85 -32.92 80.38
N ASN A 76 27.11 -33.93 80.85
CA ASN A 76 25.68 -34.05 80.61
C ASN A 76 24.88 -32.93 81.28
N ILE A 77 25.24 -32.54 82.51
CA ILE A 77 24.63 -31.41 83.25
C ILE A 77 24.89 -30.12 82.49
N ASP A 78 26.13 -29.85 82.08
CA ASP A 78 26.49 -28.65 81.32
C ASP A 78 25.78 -28.59 79.96
N ALA A 79 25.70 -29.73 79.26
CA ALA A 79 24.97 -29.83 77.99
C ALA A 79 23.47 -29.59 78.19
N THR A 80 22.89 -30.09 79.28
CA THR A 80 21.47 -29.90 79.62
C THR A 80 21.20 -28.45 80.03
N LEU A 81 22.08 -27.82 80.80
CA LEU A 81 21.97 -26.40 81.16
C LEU A 81 22.04 -25.51 79.93
N LYS A 82 22.98 -25.78 79.00
CA LYS A 82 23.08 -25.05 77.73
C LYS A 82 21.84 -25.24 76.85
N SER A 83 21.31 -26.46 76.77
CA SER A 83 20.06 -26.76 76.05
C SER A 83 18.87 -26.04 76.67
N THR A 84 18.78 -26.02 78.01
CA THR A 84 17.69 -25.35 78.74
C THR A 84 17.75 -23.83 78.58
N ASP A 85 18.94 -23.23 78.68
CA ASP A 85 19.16 -21.79 78.44
C ASP A 85 18.80 -21.40 77.00
N SER A 86 19.11 -22.26 76.02
CA SER A 86 18.71 -22.07 74.62
C SER A 86 17.17 -22.07 74.47
N ILE A 87 16.47 -23.02 75.09
CA ILE A 87 15.00 -23.09 75.06
C ILE A 87 14.37 -21.85 75.71
N VAL A 88 14.89 -21.40 76.86
CA VAL A 88 14.38 -20.20 77.56
C VAL A 88 14.57 -18.95 76.69
N LYS A 89 15.72 -18.78 76.06
CA LYS A 89 15.96 -17.67 75.11
C LYS A 89 14.97 -17.68 73.95
N CYS A 90 14.65 -18.85 73.41
CA CYS A 90 13.63 -19.00 72.37
C CYS A 90 12.21 -18.68 72.90
N MET A 91 11.91 -18.98 74.17
CA MET A 91 10.61 -18.68 74.79
C MET A 91 10.36 -17.18 75.00
N ASP A 92 11.41 -16.38 75.23
CA ASP A 92 11.31 -14.93 75.41
C ASP A 92 11.25 -14.15 74.08
N LEU A 93 11.64 -14.78 72.97
CA LEU A 93 11.78 -14.12 71.68
C LEU A 93 10.48 -13.51 71.11
N PRO A 94 9.28 -14.13 71.22
CA PRO A 94 8.03 -13.54 70.75
C PRO A 94 7.79 -12.15 71.34
N SER A 95 7.91 -11.99 72.66
CA SER A 95 7.66 -10.72 73.36
C SER A 95 8.64 -9.62 72.95
N LYS A 96 9.85 -9.97 72.51
CA LYS A 96 10.89 -9.03 72.07
C LYS A 96 10.65 -8.54 70.64
N GLU A 97 10.19 -9.41 69.76
CA GLU A 97 10.06 -9.13 68.33
C GLU A 97 8.62 -8.71 67.94
N GLU A 98 7.61 -9.00 68.76
CA GLU A 98 6.19 -8.72 68.50
C GLU A 98 5.91 -7.28 68.07
N ALA A 99 6.50 -6.29 68.76
CA ALA A 99 6.32 -4.88 68.43
C ALA A 99 6.80 -4.53 67.01
N LEU A 100 7.90 -5.14 66.56
CA LEU A 100 8.44 -4.93 65.21
C LEU A 100 7.57 -5.63 64.16
N ILE A 101 7.14 -6.86 64.43
CA ILE A 101 6.30 -7.64 63.51
C ILE A 101 4.96 -6.96 63.27
N LEU A 102 4.30 -6.50 64.34
CA LEU A 102 3.00 -5.81 64.26
C LEU A 102 3.07 -4.44 63.58
N LYS A 103 4.24 -3.77 63.63
CA LYS A 103 4.46 -2.50 62.92
C LYS A 103 4.52 -2.69 61.40
N GLY A 104 4.92 -3.86 60.93
CA GLY A 104 5.14 -4.16 59.52
C GLY A 104 6.53 -3.73 58.99
N PRO A 105 6.91 -4.21 57.79
CA PRO A 105 8.20 -3.94 57.18
C PRO A 105 8.34 -2.48 56.71
N ASP A 106 9.55 -1.94 56.77
CA ASP A 106 9.88 -0.67 56.12
C ASP A 106 10.02 -0.87 54.61
N GLU A 107 9.37 -0.01 53.82
CA GLU A 107 9.35 -0.04 52.36
C GLU A 107 10.73 0.20 51.73
N ASN A 108 11.60 0.95 52.40
CA ASN A 108 12.92 1.28 51.88
C ASN A 108 14.01 0.32 52.39
N ASN A 109 13.76 -0.37 53.52
CA ASN A 109 14.71 -1.30 54.11
C ASN A 109 14.01 -2.49 54.77
N THR A 110 13.80 -3.55 54.01
CA THR A 110 13.14 -4.77 54.50
C THR A 110 14.04 -5.69 55.31
N LEU A 111 15.37 -5.50 55.28
CA LEU A 111 16.34 -6.43 55.88
C LEU A 111 16.14 -6.63 57.39
N PRO A 112 15.95 -5.59 58.23
CA PRO A 112 15.72 -5.77 59.66
C PRO A 112 14.47 -6.60 59.96
N TYR A 113 13.42 -6.43 59.15
CA TYR A 113 12.17 -7.16 59.29
C TYR A 113 12.34 -8.64 58.92
N LEU A 114 13.03 -8.92 57.80
CA LEU A 114 13.34 -10.29 57.37
C LEU A 114 14.24 -11.02 58.38
N GLN A 115 15.20 -10.31 59.00
CA GLN A 115 16.04 -10.88 60.06
C GLN A 115 15.24 -11.21 61.33
N SER A 116 14.29 -10.38 61.71
CA SER A 116 13.38 -10.65 62.84
C SER A 116 12.54 -11.91 62.59
N LEU A 117 11.98 -12.04 61.37
CA LEU A 117 11.26 -13.26 60.96
C LEU A 117 12.16 -14.49 60.93
N ALA A 118 13.41 -14.38 60.47
CA ALA A 118 14.37 -15.48 60.50
C ALA A 118 14.66 -15.92 61.94
N ARG A 119 14.87 -15.00 62.89
CA ARG A 119 15.07 -15.34 64.30
C ARG A 119 13.85 -16.02 64.91
N LEU A 120 12.64 -15.53 64.63
CA LEU A 120 11.39 -16.15 65.09
C LEU A 120 11.21 -17.56 64.53
N ARG A 121 11.62 -17.78 63.28
CA ARG A 121 11.61 -19.08 62.62
C ARG A 121 12.62 -20.04 63.27
N ASP A 122 13.87 -19.62 63.42
CA ASP A 122 14.92 -20.47 64.00
C ASP A 122 14.53 -20.87 65.45
N ALA A 123 13.90 -19.96 66.21
CA ALA A 123 13.32 -20.27 67.51
C ALA A 123 12.16 -21.29 67.43
N LEU A 124 11.27 -21.19 66.43
CA LEU A 124 10.19 -22.14 66.22
C LEU A 124 10.72 -23.55 65.91
N GLU A 125 11.76 -23.66 65.10
CA GLU A 125 12.40 -24.94 64.76
C GLU A 125 12.96 -25.62 66.02
N ILE A 126 13.74 -24.88 66.82
CA ILE A 126 14.32 -25.36 68.08
C ILE A 126 13.23 -25.83 69.07
N LEU A 127 12.17 -25.03 69.27
CA LEU A 127 11.10 -25.37 70.20
C LEU A 127 10.24 -26.54 69.72
N SER A 128 10.03 -26.67 68.41
CA SER A 128 9.29 -27.79 67.82
C SER A 128 10.04 -29.12 67.93
N ALA A 129 11.38 -29.10 67.82
CA ALA A 129 12.24 -30.26 67.99
C ALA A 129 12.28 -30.75 69.45
N ALA A 130 12.16 -29.82 70.41
CA ALA A 130 12.19 -30.14 71.84
C ALA A 130 10.96 -30.92 72.34
N LYS A 131 9.81 -30.85 71.66
CA LYS A 131 8.56 -31.59 71.97
C LYS A 131 8.10 -31.50 73.44
N LEU A 132 8.24 -30.34 74.07
CA LEU A 132 7.84 -30.11 75.47
C LEU A 132 6.44 -29.48 75.55
N LYS A 133 5.55 -29.99 76.40
CA LYS A 133 4.20 -29.40 76.58
C LYS A 133 4.24 -27.94 77.05
N ALA A 134 5.27 -27.56 77.81
CA ALA A 134 5.42 -26.18 78.30
C ALA A 134 5.70 -25.16 77.18
N THR A 135 6.17 -25.61 76.02
CA THR A 135 6.50 -24.75 74.87
C THR A 135 5.34 -24.60 73.88
N ASP A 136 4.24 -25.35 74.04
CA ASP A 136 3.11 -25.35 73.09
C ASP A 136 2.46 -23.97 72.94
N LYS A 137 2.25 -23.25 74.05
CA LYS A 137 1.66 -21.90 74.03
C LYS A 137 2.56 -20.92 73.26
N VAL A 138 3.87 -20.95 73.53
CA VAL A 138 4.84 -20.08 72.87
C VAL A 138 5.02 -20.44 71.41
N THR A 139 5.02 -21.74 71.09
CA THR A 139 5.04 -22.24 69.70
C THR A 139 3.86 -21.71 68.90
N ASN A 140 2.66 -21.66 69.48
CA ASN A 140 1.49 -21.06 68.84
C ASN A 140 1.62 -19.55 68.67
N GLN A 141 2.18 -18.84 69.66
CA GLN A 141 2.46 -17.39 69.54
C GLN A 141 3.47 -17.11 68.42
N LEU A 142 4.56 -17.88 68.32
CA LEU A 142 5.54 -17.78 67.23
C LEU A 142 4.89 -18.01 65.86
N LYS A 143 4.04 -19.04 65.73
CA LYS A 143 3.29 -19.29 64.48
C LYS A 143 2.36 -18.13 64.12
N GLN A 144 1.68 -17.53 65.10
CA GLN A 144 0.81 -16.37 64.88
C GLN A 144 1.60 -15.13 64.44
N LEU A 145 2.73 -14.83 65.07
CA LEU A 145 3.60 -13.72 64.69
C LEU A 145 4.21 -13.94 63.30
N LEU A 146 4.69 -15.15 63.00
CA LEU A 146 5.20 -15.49 61.68
C LEU A 146 4.12 -15.35 60.60
N LYS A 147 2.87 -15.77 60.90
CA LYS A 147 1.72 -15.58 60.00
C LYS A 147 1.38 -14.10 59.78
N ALA A 148 1.36 -13.30 60.85
CA ALA A 148 1.13 -11.86 60.74
C ALA A 148 2.22 -11.18 59.91
N GLY A 149 3.48 -11.57 60.14
CA GLY A 149 4.62 -11.02 59.43
C GLY A 149 4.65 -11.38 57.94
N THR A 150 4.33 -12.62 57.57
CA THR A 150 4.23 -13.01 56.17
C THR A 150 3.05 -12.32 55.46
N LEU A 151 1.94 -12.07 56.14
CA LEU A 151 0.82 -11.27 55.59
C LEU A 151 1.21 -9.80 55.35
N HIS A 152 2.01 -9.21 56.25
CA HIS A 152 2.56 -7.87 56.03
C HIS A 152 3.53 -7.84 54.83
N LEU A 153 4.33 -8.89 54.62
CA LEU A 153 5.17 -9.03 53.43
C LEU A 153 4.34 -9.19 52.13
N GLU A 154 3.23 -9.92 52.16
CA GLU A 154 2.28 -9.99 51.03
C GLU A 154 1.68 -8.61 50.73
N THR A 155 1.31 -7.86 51.77
CA THR A 155 0.78 -6.49 51.64
C THR A 155 1.82 -5.57 51.01
N LEU A 156 3.09 -5.68 51.43
CA LEU A 156 4.20 -4.95 50.84
C LEU A 156 4.41 -5.33 49.36
N PHE A 157 4.35 -6.63 49.04
CA PHE A 157 4.42 -7.12 47.66
C PHE A 157 3.30 -6.53 46.81
N ARG A 158 2.06 -6.53 47.31
CA ARG A 158 0.90 -5.92 46.65
C ARG A 158 1.13 -4.43 46.38
N LYS A 159 1.66 -3.69 47.36
CA LYS A 159 1.94 -2.25 47.23
C LYS A 159 3.02 -1.97 46.19
N TRP A 160 4.15 -2.67 46.26
CA TRP A 160 5.24 -2.52 45.28
C TRP A 160 4.79 -2.91 43.87
N LEU A 161 4.07 -4.02 43.71
CA LEU A 161 3.58 -4.47 42.41
C LEU A 161 2.57 -3.49 41.81
N SER A 162 1.66 -2.93 42.63
CA SER A 162 0.71 -1.90 42.20
C SER A 162 1.43 -0.63 41.74
N SER A 163 2.44 -0.19 42.48
CA SER A 163 3.23 1.01 42.13
C SER A 163 4.00 0.86 40.81
N ALA A 164 4.41 -0.37 40.48
CA ALA A 164 5.12 -0.67 39.24
C ALA A 164 4.19 -0.99 38.05
N SER A 165 2.88 -1.12 38.28
CA SER A 165 1.88 -1.54 37.27
C SER A 165 0.99 -0.38 36.83
N VAL A 166 1.59 0.72 36.36
CA VAL A 166 0.87 1.90 35.87
C VAL A 166 0.34 1.65 34.45
N PRO A 167 -0.98 1.61 34.20
CA PRO A 167 -1.54 1.31 32.89
C PRO A 167 -1.02 2.21 31.78
N LEU A 168 -0.81 1.62 30.60
CA LEU A 168 -0.26 2.31 29.44
C LEU A 168 -1.37 3.02 28.67
N ASP A 169 -1.06 4.21 28.13
CA ASP A 169 -1.92 4.82 27.12
C ASP A 169 -1.51 4.31 25.72
N ALA A 170 -2.23 3.29 25.25
CA ALA A 170 -2.06 2.69 23.94
C ALA A 170 -2.41 3.63 22.75
N ARG A 171 -2.76 4.90 23.00
CA ARG A 171 -2.86 5.95 21.98
C ARG A 171 -1.50 6.51 21.57
N SER A 172 -0.49 6.43 22.44
CA SER A 172 0.87 6.82 22.08
C SER A 172 1.42 5.83 21.02
N HIS A 173 1.97 6.33 19.92
CA HIS A 173 2.41 5.53 18.76
C HIS A 173 3.55 4.52 19.06
N ASN A 174 3.99 4.39 20.32
CA ASN A 174 5.01 3.44 20.72
C ASN A 174 4.37 2.07 21.00
N THR A 175 4.55 1.15 20.06
CA THR A 175 4.09 -0.25 20.15
C THR A 175 4.96 -1.12 21.07
N GLU A 176 5.76 -0.52 21.95
CA GLU A 176 6.61 -1.24 22.89
C GLU A 176 6.10 -1.07 24.32
N PRO A 177 5.85 -2.18 25.05
CA PRO A 177 5.54 -2.09 26.47
C PRO A 177 6.75 -1.53 27.22
N PRO A 178 6.61 -0.49 28.06
CA PRO A 178 7.71 0.03 28.84
C PRO A 178 8.20 -1.04 29.82
N SER A 179 9.51 -1.16 29.91
CA SER A 179 10.16 -2.09 30.83
C SER A 179 10.01 -1.60 32.27
N MET A 180 9.68 -2.51 33.18
CA MET A 180 9.76 -2.23 34.62
C MET A 180 11.23 -2.01 35.02
N ASP A 181 11.48 -1.05 35.92
CA ASP A 181 12.82 -0.76 36.43
C ASP A 181 13.48 -2.04 36.98
N PRO A 182 14.68 -2.44 36.51
CA PRO A 182 15.40 -3.61 36.99
C PRO A 182 15.56 -3.64 38.52
N ALA A 183 15.69 -2.50 39.18
CA ALA A 183 15.80 -2.43 40.64
C ALA A 183 14.46 -2.78 41.34
N GLN A 184 13.31 -2.45 40.74
CA GLN A 184 12.00 -2.87 41.22
C GLN A 184 11.79 -4.38 41.01
N ILE A 185 12.16 -4.91 39.83
CA ILE A 185 12.08 -6.35 39.54
C ILE A 185 12.92 -7.14 40.55
N LYS A 186 14.15 -6.70 40.84
CA LYS A 186 15.02 -7.35 41.82
C LYS A 186 14.40 -7.38 43.22
N ARG A 187 13.84 -6.25 43.68
CA ARG A 187 13.18 -6.17 45.01
C ARG A 187 11.96 -7.10 45.09
N LEU A 188 11.10 -7.08 44.07
CA LEU A 188 9.92 -7.94 43.99
C LEU A 188 10.30 -9.43 43.93
N SER A 189 11.34 -9.79 43.17
CA SER A 189 11.85 -11.17 43.03
C SER A 189 12.45 -11.72 44.33
N GLN A 190 13.19 -10.88 45.07
CA GLN A 190 13.72 -11.24 46.39
C GLN A 190 12.58 -11.51 47.39
N LEU A 191 11.58 -10.64 47.40
CA LEU A 191 10.43 -10.76 48.30
C LEU A 191 9.54 -11.97 47.96
N SER A 192 9.26 -12.20 46.67
CA SER A 192 8.46 -13.35 46.23
C SER A 192 9.17 -14.68 46.45
N THR A 193 10.51 -14.73 46.29
CA THR A 193 11.32 -15.91 46.61
C THR A 193 11.22 -16.23 48.10
N TYR A 194 11.37 -15.21 48.97
CA TYR A 194 11.22 -15.38 50.41
C TYR A 194 9.83 -15.89 50.80
N LEU A 195 8.76 -15.29 50.24
CA LEU A 195 7.39 -15.73 50.46
C LEU A 195 7.17 -17.18 50.01
N SER A 196 7.73 -17.57 48.85
CA SER A 196 7.63 -18.94 48.33
C SER A 196 8.36 -19.96 49.20
N THR A 197 9.56 -19.63 49.71
CA THR A 197 10.33 -20.54 50.58
C THR A 197 9.74 -20.67 51.98
N SER A 198 9.02 -19.65 52.45
CA SER A 198 8.39 -19.66 53.78
C SER A 198 7.20 -20.64 53.90
N GLU A 199 6.68 -21.12 52.77
CA GLU A 199 5.53 -22.02 52.68
C GLU A 199 5.78 -23.40 53.32
N SER A 200 6.95 -24.00 53.09
CA SER A 200 7.29 -25.33 53.63
C SER A 200 7.56 -25.34 55.13
N GLU A 201 7.90 -24.18 55.71
CA GLU A 201 8.43 -24.07 57.07
C GLU A 201 7.33 -23.76 58.11
N LEU A 202 6.26 -23.06 57.71
CA LEU A 202 5.18 -22.61 58.60
C LEU A 202 3.94 -23.52 58.58
N GLY A 203 3.86 -24.45 57.62
CA GLY A 203 2.69 -25.30 57.39
C GLY A 203 1.45 -24.53 56.89
N TYR A 204 1.61 -23.27 56.52
CA TYR A 204 0.58 -22.41 55.95
C TYR A 204 1.19 -21.57 54.82
N ALA A 205 0.58 -21.65 53.63
CA ALA A 205 0.99 -20.91 52.45
C ALA A 205 0.29 -19.55 52.40
N VAL A 206 1.06 -18.46 52.31
CA VAL A 206 0.53 -17.15 51.92
C VAL A 206 0.51 -17.09 50.40
N ASP A 207 -0.67 -17.30 49.81
CA ASP A 207 -0.86 -17.32 48.36
C ASP A 207 -0.83 -15.90 47.78
N PHE A 208 0.37 -15.41 47.48
CA PHE A 208 0.59 -14.11 46.83
C PHE A 208 0.33 -14.14 45.31
N THR A 209 -0.06 -15.30 44.75
CA THR A 209 -0.44 -15.46 43.34
C THR A 209 -1.72 -14.69 43.03
N LYS A 210 -2.68 -14.65 43.96
CA LYS A 210 -3.94 -13.90 43.80
C LYS A 210 -3.72 -12.39 43.67
N PRO A 211 -2.99 -11.71 44.59
CA PRO A 211 -2.59 -10.32 44.41
C PRO A 211 -1.90 -10.04 43.07
N TYR A 212 -1.03 -10.96 42.64
CA TYR A 212 -0.35 -10.84 41.35
C TYR A 212 -1.35 -10.82 40.19
N ILE A 213 -2.24 -11.82 40.13
CA ILE A 213 -3.29 -11.93 39.11
C ILE A 213 -4.17 -10.67 39.09
N GLU A 214 -4.67 -10.25 40.25
CA GLU A 214 -5.57 -9.10 40.36
C GLU A 214 -4.94 -7.82 39.80
N ILE A 215 -3.70 -7.52 40.20
CA ILE A 215 -3.01 -6.29 39.78
C ILE A 215 -2.61 -6.37 38.31
N ARG A 216 -1.99 -7.48 37.89
CA ARG A 216 -1.44 -7.61 36.54
C ARG A 216 -2.52 -7.81 35.49
N SER A 217 -3.59 -8.54 35.79
CA SER A 217 -4.76 -8.63 34.89
C SER A 217 -5.41 -7.27 34.70
N ALA A 218 -5.63 -6.51 35.77
CA ALA A 218 -6.16 -5.15 35.68
C ALA A 218 -5.24 -4.21 34.89
N TYR A 219 -3.92 -4.33 35.05
CA TYR A 219 -2.93 -3.58 34.27
C TYR A 219 -3.02 -3.91 32.77
N LEU A 220 -3.05 -5.19 32.39
CA LEU A 220 -3.16 -5.61 31.00
C LEU A 220 -4.47 -5.13 30.37
N SER A 221 -5.61 -5.40 31.01
CA SER A 221 -6.92 -5.02 30.48
C SER A 221 -7.06 -3.50 30.35
N LYS A 222 -6.64 -2.72 31.35
CA LYS A 222 -6.70 -1.24 31.26
C LYS A 222 -5.77 -0.68 30.18
N SER A 223 -4.58 -1.25 30.02
CA SER A 223 -3.60 -0.81 29.01
C SER A 223 -4.08 -1.09 27.58
N MET A 224 -4.85 -2.16 27.39
CA MET A 224 -5.33 -2.59 26.06
C MET A 224 -6.78 -2.18 25.76
N HIS A 225 -7.53 -1.67 26.74
CA HIS A 225 -8.96 -1.41 26.63
C HIS A 225 -9.33 -0.54 25.42
N ASN A 226 -8.62 0.57 25.23
CA ASN A 226 -8.87 1.49 24.11
C ASN A 226 -8.66 0.80 22.75
N LEU A 227 -7.59 0.02 22.60
CA LEU A 227 -7.31 -0.72 21.35
C LEU A 227 -8.35 -1.79 21.08
N SER A 228 -8.77 -2.52 22.12
CA SER A 228 -9.83 -3.53 22.00
C SER A 228 -11.14 -2.91 21.49
N GLN A 229 -11.53 -1.76 22.04
CA GLN A 229 -12.75 -1.06 21.61
C GLN A 229 -12.64 -0.54 20.17
N ILE A 230 -11.51 0.10 19.83
CA ILE A 230 -11.26 0.60 18.46
C ILE A 230 -11.30 -0.57 17.47
N ALA A 231 -10.61 -1.67 17.76
CA ALA A 231 -10.55 -2.83 16.88
C ALA A 231 -11.92 -3.52 16.73
N ALA A 232 -12.71 -3.64 17.79
CA ALA A 232 -14.05 -4.22 17.72
C ALA A 232 -15.05 -3.33 16.94
N ALA A 233 -14.86 -2.01 17.01
CA ALA A 233 -15.65 -1.01 16.32
C ALA A 233 -15.10 -0.67 14.92
N ASP A 234 -14.01 -1.31 14.48
CA ASP A 234 -13.44 -1.08 13.16
C ASP A 234 -14.45 -1.48 12.09
N ARG A 235 -14.92 -0.46 11.35
CA ARG A 235 -15.84 -0.56 10.23
C ARG A 235 -15.16 0.18 9.10
N GLN A 236 -14.17 -0.48 8.49
CA GLN A 236 -13.40 0.04 7.37
C GLN A 236 -14.34 0.73 6.37
N THR A 237 -14.20 2.04 6.18
CA THR A 237 -15.07 2.81 5.29
C THR A 237 -14.36 3.00 3.95
N GLY A 238 -14.82 2.33 2.91
CA GLY A 238 -14.23 2.41 1.57
C GLY A 238 -13.39 1.19 1.22
N VAL A 239 -12.46 1.36 0.28
CA VAL A 239 -11.59 0.26 -0.18
C VAL A 239 -10.50 0.01 0.86
N TYR A 240 -10.50 -1.18 1.47
CA TYR A 240 -9.47 -1.57 2.44
C TYR A 240 -8.05 -1.52 1.86
N GLU A 241 -7.15 -0.85 2.58
CA GLU A 241 -5.71 -0.77 2.31
C GLU A 241 -4.93 -1.77 3.19
N ARG A 242 -3.87 -2.37 2.63
CA ARG A 242 -3.07 -3.37 3.33
C ARG A 242 -2.44 -2.79 4.59
N GLY A 243 -2.64 -3.46 5.72
CA GLY A 243 -2.17 -3.06 7.04
C GLY A 243 -3.03 -2.03 7.77
N ALA A 244 -4.15 -1.57 7.19
CA ALA A 244 -4.99 -0.53 7.79
C ALA A 244 -5.90 -1.01 8.93
N ALA A 245 -6.05 -2.33 9.12
CA ALA A 245 -6.93 -2.86 10.15
C ALA A 245 -6.41 -2.58 11.56
N GLU A 246 -7.22 -1.92 12.38
CA GLU A 246 -6.85 -1.58 13.77
C GLU A 246 -6.67 -2.84 14.64
N PHE A 247 -7.30 -3.94 14.25
CA PHE A 247 -7.10 -5.23 14.88
C PHE A 247 -5.67 -5.77 14.76
N LEU A 248 -4.93 -5.40 13.70
CA LEU A 248 -3.52 -5.79 13.56
C LEU A 248 -2.68 -5.15 14.65
N ARG A 249 -2.88 -3.84 14.86
CA ARG A 249 -2.22 -3.09 15.93
C ARG A 249 -2.56 -3.66 17.30
N TYR A 250 -3.84 -4.00 17.53
CA TYR A 250 -4.25 -4.64 18.77
C TYR A 250 -3.61 -6.02 18.95
N MET A 251 -3.61 -6.87 17.93
CA MET A 251 -3.01 -8.21 17.95
C MET A 251 -1.51 -8.14 18.27
N THR A 252 -0.75 -7.31 17.55
CA THR A 252 0.70 -7.16 17.77
C THR A 252 0.98 -6.66 19.18
N PHE A 253 0.22 -5.66 19.65
CA PHE A 253 0.41 -5.12 21.00
C PHE A 253 0.07 -6.16 22.09
N LEU A 254 -1.00 -6.94 21.91
CA LEU A 254 -1.38 -8.01 22.84
C LEU A 254 -0.28 -9.08 22.91
N THR A 255 0.24 -9.54 21.78
CA THR A 255 1.33 -10.54 21.74
C THR A 255 2.57 -10.03 22.48
N LYS A 256 2.96 -8.77 22.28
CA LYS A 256 4.09 -8.15 23.00
C LYS A 256 3.83 -8.02 24.51
N MET A 257 2.62 -7.61 24.89
CA MET A 257 2.23 -7.49 26.30
C MET A 257 2.22 -8.85 27.00
N PHE A 258 1.73 -9.90 26.33
CA PHE A 258 1.74 -11.26 26.88
C PHE A 258 3.16 -11.81 27.01
N MET A 259 4.03 -11.57 26.03
CA MET A 259 5.44 -11.95 26.10
C MET A 259 6.15 -11.25 27.27
N PHE A 260 5.94 -9.95 27.43
CA PHE A 260 6.50 -9.19 28.56
C PHE A 260 6.03 -9.73 29.91
N GLU A 261 4.73 -10.02 30.04
CA GLU A 261 4.16 -10.58 31.26
C GLU A 261 4.70 -12.00 31.55
N TYR A 262 4.91 -12.81 30.52
CA TYR A 262 5.55 -14.12 30.65
C TYR A 262 6.98 -14.01 31.20
N ASP A 263 7.78 -13.09 30.65
CA ASP A 263 9.15 -12.83 31.11
C ASP A 263 9.17 -12.30 32.55
N LEU A 264 8.24 -11.38 32.88
CA LEU A 264 8.10 -10.83 34.23
C LEU A 264 7.71 -11.91 35.24
N ALA A 265 6.69 -12.71 34.95
CA ALA A 265 6.25 -13.81 35.80
C ALA A 265 7.35 -14.86 35.99
N THR A 266 8.18 -15.10 34.97
CA THR A 266 9.34 -16.01 35.08
C THR A 266 10.42 -15.49 36.03
N ARG A 267 10.60 -14.16 36.12
CA ARG A 267 11.55 -13.54 37.05
C ARG A 267 11.00 -13.38 38.47
N LEU A 268 9.69 -13.22 38.62
CA LEU A 268 9.04 -12.96 39.90
C LEU A 268 8.51 -14.22 40.59
N LEU A 269 8.04 -15.22 39.83
CA LEU A 269 7.39 -16.41 40.38
C LEU A 269 8.28 -17.63 40.16
N SER A 270 9.07 -17.98 41.18
CA SER A 270 10.02 -19.10 41.11
C SER A 270 9.32 -20.46 41.00
N ASN A 271 8.16 -20.64 41.65
CA ASN A 271 7.37 -21.88 41.60
C ASN A 271 6.64 -22.02 40.23
N PRO A 272 6.91 -23.08 39.44
CA PRO A 272 6.33 -23.25 38.11
C PRO A 272 4.82 -23.47 38.12
N VAL A 273 4.26 -24.09 39.17
CA VAL A 273 2.82 -24.33 39.30
C VAL A 273 2.10 -23.01 39.55
N HIS A 274 2.58 -22.20 40.50
CA HIS A 274 2.03 -20.88 40.78
C HIS A 274 2.19 -19.93 39.60
N ARG A 275 3.33 -19.98 38.91
CA ARG A 275 3.56 -19.18 37.69
C ARG A 275 2.57 -19.51 36.58
N THR A 276 2.30 -20.79 36.34
CA THR A 276 1.33 -21.21 35.32
C THR A 276 -0.09 -20.76 35.69
N ALA A 277 -0.48 -20.91 36.96
CA ALA A 277 -1.77 -20.42 37.45
C ALA A 277 -1.90 -18.88 37.37
N ALA A 278 -0.83 -18.16 37.71
CA ALA A 278 -0.73 -16.71 37.60
C ALA A 278 -0.93 -16.23 36.17
N LEU A 279 -0.15 -16.75 35.22
CA LEU A 279 -0.23 -16.36 33.81
C LEU A 279 -1.62 -16.62 33.23
N LYS A 280 -2.21 -17.78 33.54
CA LYS A 280 -3.59 -18.09 33.15
C LYS A 280 -4.58 -17.05 33.68
N GLY A 281 -4.52 -16.73 34.97
CA GLY A 281 -5.41 -15.74 35.58
C GLY A 281 -5.19 -14.33 35.01
N THR A 282 -3.94 -13.94 34.81
CA THR A 282 -3.55 -12.63 34.30
C THR A 282 -4.05 -12.40 32.87
N PHE A 283 -3.92 -13.39 31.99
CA PHE A 283 -4.30 -13.28 30.58
C PHE A 283 -5.80 -13.40 30.30
N ALA A 284 -6.58 -14.03 31.20
CA ALA A 284 -7.97 -14.41 30.93
C ALA A 284 -8.88 -13.25 30.46
N SER A 285 -8.83 -12.09 31.14
CA SER A 285 -9.65 -10.93 30.77
C SER A 285 -9.25 -10.36 29.40
N ALA A 286 -7.96 -10.13 29.17
CA ALA A 286 -7.46 -9.60 27.89
C ALA A 286 -7.74 -10.56 26.72
N LEU A 287 -7.62 -11.87 26.94
CA LEU A 287 -7.93 -12.88 25.94
C LEU A 287 -9.43 -12.86 25.59
N THR A 288 -10.30 -12.71 26.58
CA THR A 288 -11.75 -12.61 26.35
C THR A 288 -12.08 -11.41 25.47
N ASP A 289 -11.48 -10.24 25.75
CA ASP A 289 -11.66 -9.02 24.95
C ASP A 289 -11.10 -9.16 23.54
N PHE A 290 -9.96 -9.83 23.37
CA PHE A 290 -9.37 -10.15 22.06
C PHE A 290 -10.26 -11.05 21.21
N ILE A 291 -10.77 -12.13 21.80
CA ILE A 291 -11.68 -13.06 21.10
C ILE A 291 -12.99 -12.35 20.73
N ALA A 292 -13.52 -11.50 21.61
CA ALA A 292 -14.72 -10.72 21.33
C ALA A 292 -14.52 -9.75 20.14
N ALA A 293 -13.40 -9.01 20.12
CA ALA A 293 -13.06 -8.11 19.02
C ALA A 293 -12.88 -8.88 17.69
N GLY A 294 -12.17 -10.00 17.70
CA GLY A 294 -11.98 -10.83 16.50
C GLY A 294 -13.30 -11.41 15.97
N LYS A 295 -14.21 -11.85 16.86
CA LYS A 295 -15.55 -12.31 16.49
C LYS A 295 -16.40 -11.19 15.90
N ALA A 296 -16.29 -9.95 16.41
CA ALA A 296 -17.01 -8.80 15.89
C ALA A 296 -16.57 -8.46 14.46
N ILE A 297 -15.26 -8.47 14.19
CA ILE A 297 -14.70 -8.26 12.84
C ILE A 297 -15.16 -9.37 11.90
N ASN A 298 -15.05 -10.63 12.32
CA ASN A 298 -15.49 -11.75 11.51
C ASN A 298 -16.98 -11.65 11.14
N ALA A 299 -17.83 -11.27 12.11
CA ALA A 299 -19.25 -11.07 11.88
C ALA A 299 -19.54 -9.88 10.95
N HIS A 300 -18.75 -8.82 11.01
CA HIS A 300 -18.88 -7.67 10.11
C HIS A 300 -18.57 -8.06 8.66
N VAL A 301 -17.44 -8.74 8.43
CA VAL A 301 -17.04 -9.17 7.08
C VAL A 301 -18.03 -10.19 6.52
N ARG A 302 -18.49 -11.16 7.34
CA ARG A 302 -19.53 -12.13 6.91
C ARG A 302 -20.85 -11.51 6.47
N ARG A 303 -21.17 -10.30 6.95
CA ARG A 303 -22.40 -9.57 6.59
C ARG A 303 -22.20 -8.61 5.42
N SER A 304 -20.95 -8.26 5.13
CA SER A 304 -20.59 -7.28 4.11
C SER A 304 -20.32 -7.98 2.77
N SER A 305 -20.13 -7.21 1.70
CA SER A 305 -19.68 -7.78 0.42
C SER A 305 -18.27 -8.39 0.57
N TYR A 306 -17.85 -9.25 -0.35
CA TYR A 306 -16.48 -9.79 -0.45
C TYR A 306 -15.40 -8.70 -0.68
N GLN A 307 -15.70 -7.42 -0.48
CA GLN A 307 -14.72 -6.34 -0.57
C GLN A 307 -13.95 -6.11 0.73
N ASP A 308 -14.50 -6.53 1.88
CA ASP A 308 -13.91 -6.29 3.20
C ASP A 308 -13.07 -7.47 3.72
N PHE A 309 -13.03 -8.62 3.03
CA PHE A 309 -12.28 -9.78 3.51
C PHE A 309 -10.75 -9.63 3.40
N PHE A 310 -10.24 -8.65 2.65
CA PHE A 310 -8.81 -8.33 2.63
C PHE A 310 -8.29 -7.98 4.04
N MET A 311 -9.13 -7.40 4.90
CA MET A 311 -8.80 -7.21 6.32
C MET A 311 -8.57 -8.55 7.03
N ILE A 312 -9.38 -9.57 6.74
CA ILE A 312 -9.19 -10.91 7.32
C ILE A 312 -7.89 -11.52 6.81
N LEU A 313 -7.54 -11.32 5.54
CA LEU A 313 -6.27 -11.81 4.99
C LEU A 313 -5.08 -11.25 5.77
N ASP A 314 -5.04 -9.94 6.04
CA ASP A 314 -3.96 -9.35 6.84
C ASP A 314 -3.91 -9.90 8.27
N VAL A 315 -5.08 -10.11 8.88
CA VAL A 315 -5.18 -10.65 10.24
C VAL A 315 -4.61 -12.06 10.31
N LEU A 316 -4.92 -12.90 9.32
CA LEU A 316 -4.37 -14.26 9.21
C LEU A 316 -2.87 -14.23 8.92
N GLU A 317 -2.42 -13.38 8.00
CA GLU A 317 -1.01 -13.23 7.65
C GLU A 317 -0.18 -12.79 8.87
N ARG A 318 -0.63 -11.75 9.60
CA ARG A 318 0.05 -11.24 10.80
C ARG A 318 0.07 -12.27 11.92
N TYR A 319 -1.02 -13.01 12.09
CA TYR A 319 -1.09 -14.07 13.08
C TYR A 319 -0.04 -15.15 12.80
N GLU A 320 0.00 -15.69 11.58
CA GLU A 320 0.91 -16.78 11.23
C GLU A 320 2.37 -16.34 11.15
N SER A 321 2.66 -15.11 10.73
CA SER A 321 4.02 -14.60 10.59
C SER A 321 4.69 -14.21 11.91
N GLU A 322 3.95 -13.56 12.83
CA GLU A 322 4.54 -12.92 14.01
C GLU A 322 3.98 -13.40 15.36
N CYS A 323 2.71 -13.82 15.41
CA CYS A 323 2.02 -14.04 16.69
C CYS A 323 1.95 -15.50 17.10
N ASN A 324 1.69 -16.42 16.16
CA ASN A 324 1.39 -17.83 16.44
C ASN A 324 2.48 -18.50 17.29
N ALA A 325 3.75 -18.43 16.85
CA ALA A 325 4.88 -19.04 17.56
C ALA A 325 5.12 -18.46 18.96
N VAL A 326 4.87 -17.15 19.15
CA VAL A 326 5.03 -16.49 20.45
C VAL A 326 3.90 -16.90 21.39
N LEU A 327 2.66 -16.91 20.90
CA LEU A 327 1.47 -17.28 21.68
C LEU A 327 1.50 -18.77 22.08
N GLU A 328 1.92 -19.66 21.18
CA GLU A 328 2.07 -21.09 21.45
C GLU A 328 3.11 -21.36 22.56
N LYS A 329 4.18 -20.55 22.63
CA LYS A 329 5.21 -20.66 23.66
C LYS A 329 4.71 -20.25 25.05
N ILE A 330 3.86 -19.24 25.13
CA ILE A 330 3.51 -18.57 26.41
C ILE A 330 2.15 -18.98 26.98
N LEU A 331 1.19 -19.37 26.13
CA LEU A 331 -0.17 -19.71 26.57
C LEU A 331 -0.29 -21.20 26.90
N PRO A 332 -1.08 -21.56 27.93
CA PRO A 332 -1.46 -22.95 28.13
C PRO A 332 -2.37 -23.43 26.99
N ARG A 333 -2.42 -24.76 26.80
CA ARG A 333 -3.06 -25.36 25.63
C ARG A 333 -4.53 -24.95 25.44
N LYS A 334 -5.32 -24.89 26.51
CA LYS A 334 -6.75 -24.56 26.45
C LYS A 334 -6.99 -23.14 25.96
N GLU A 335 -6.21 -22.19 26.44
CA GLU A 335 -6.28 -20.79 26.02
C GLU A 335 -5.83 -20.62 24.57
N MET A 336 -4.78 -21.37 24.15
CA MET A 336 -4.36 -21.41 22.75
C MET A 336 -5.45 -21.98 21.83
N ASP A 337 -6.14 -23.05 22.25
CA ASP A 337 -7.23 -23.64 21.46
C ASP A 337 -8.34 -22.61 21.17
N THR A 338 -8.64 -21.69 22.11
CA THR A 338 -9.63 -20.61 21.86
C THR A 338 -9.18 -19.60 20.78
N ILE A 339 -7.88 -19.32 20.68
CA ILE A 339 -7.33 -18.46 19.63
C ILE A 339 -7.38 -19.19 18.29
N LEU A 340 -7.01 -20.48 18.27
CA LEU A 340 -7.07 -21.32 17.08
C LEU A 340 -8.51 -21.44 16.55
N GLU A 341 -9.51 -21.54 17.42
CA GLU A 341 -10.93 -21.52 17.03
C GLU A 341 -11.33 -20.19 16.35
N LEU A 342 -10.86 -19.05 16.87
CA LEU A 342 -11.09 -17.74 16.24
C LEU A 342 -10.41 -17.68 14.86
N MET A 343 -9.15 -18.09 14.76
CA MET A 343 -8.39 -18.08 13.51
C MET A 343 -9.01 -19.01 12.47
N ALA A 344 -9.50 -20.18 12.88
CA ALA A 344 -10.25 -21.08 12.01
C ALA A 344 -11.55 -20.42 11.50
N ALA A 345 -12.28 -19.72 12.36
CA ALA A 345 -13.50 -19.02 11.97
C ALA A 345 -13.26 -17.84 11.01
N LEU A 346 -12.16 -17.10 11.18
CA LEU A 346 -11.71 -16.04 10.27
C LEU A 346 -11.30 -16.63 8.92
N LYS A 347 -10.49 -17.69 8.93
CA LYS A 347 -10.09 -18.42 7.72
C LYS A 347 -11.29 -18.97 6.95
N GLY A 348 -12.29 -19.55 7.63
CA GLY A 348 -13.53 -19.99 6.99
C GLY A 348 -14.25 -18.85 6.25
N THR A 349 -14.23 -17.64 6.79
CA THR A 349 -14.77 -16.45 6.11
C THR A 349 -13.93 -16.02 4.90
N ALA A 350 -12.60 -16.08 4.98
CA ALA A 350 -11.73 -15.79 3.84
C ALA A 350 -11.95 -16.79 2.68
N LEU A 351 -11.99 -18.09 2.99
CA LEU A 351 -12.33 -19.13 2.02
C LEU A 351 -13.68 -18.83 1.37
N ARG A 352 -14.69 -18.46 2.19
CA ARG A 352 -16.06 -18.18 1.72
C ARG A 352 -16.11 -17.01 0.78
N SER A 353 -15.33 -15.97 1.07
CA SER A 353 -15.27 -14.77 0.24
C SER A 353 -14.71 -15.06 -1.15
N ILE A 354 -13.74 -15.97 -1.27
CA ILE A 354 -13.21 -16.42 -2.59
C ILE A 354 -14.30 -17.15 -3.39
N TYR A 355 -15.06 -18.03 -2.75
CA TYR A 355 -16.20 -18.71 -3.39
C TYR A 355 -17.31 -17.73 -3.80
N GLU A 356 -17.69 -16.81 -2.92
CA GLU A 356 -18.72 -15.79 -3.19
C GLU A 356 -18.30 -14.85 -4.33
N PHE A 357 -17.01 -14.47 -4.40
CA PHE A 357 -16.47 -13.72 -5.53
C PHE A 357 -16.65 -14.49 -6.85
N MET A 358 -16.32 -15.79 -6.88
CA MET A 358 -16.52 -16.62 -8.07
C MET A 358 -18.00 -16.73 -8.48
N GLU A 359 -18.92 -16.87 -7.52
CA GLU A 359 -20.37 -16.87 -7.78
C GLU A 359 -20.88 -15.52 -8.31
N ASP A 360 -20.31 -14.40 -7.86
CA ASP A 360 -20.63 -13.08 -8.38
C ASP A 360 -20.12 -12.90 -9.83
N VAL A 361 -18.95 -13.43 -10.16
CA VAL A 361 -18.44 -13.47 -11.56
C VAL A 361 -19.31 -14.35 -12.45
N LYS A 362 -19.92 -15.42 -11.92
CA LYS A 362 -20.94 -16.24 -12.62
C LYS A 362 -22.23 -15.47 -12.92
N GLY A 363 -22.46 -14.31 -12.31
CA GLY A 363 -23.58 -13.42 -12.60
C GLY A 363 -24.94 -13.95 -12.11
N ARG A 364 -24.97 -14.80 -11.07
CA ARG A 364 -26.20 -15.43 -10.57
C ARG A 364 -27.14 -14.50 -9.80
N LYS A 365 -26.70 -13.31 -9.39
CA LYS A 365 -27.48 -12.43 -8.50
C LYS A 365 -28.73 -11.80 -9.12
N ASP A 366 -28.93 -11.79 -10.44
CA ASP A 366 -30.21 -11.36 -11.03
C ASP A 366 -30.38 -11.75 -12.52
N PRO A 367 -30.89 -12.97 -12.83
CA PRO A 367 -31.11 -13.37 -14.22
C PRO A 367 -32.25 -12.61 -14.92
N ALA A 368 -33.12 -11.93 -14.15
CA ALA A 368 -34.28 -11.22 -14.68
C ALA A 368 -33.96 -9.80 -15.19
N ASN A 369 -32.90 -9.16 -14.68
CA ASN A 369 -32.47 -7.83 -15.11
C ASN A 369 -30.95 -7.79 -15.28
N PRO A 370 -30.41 -8.07 -16.49
CA PRO A 370 -28.98 -8.21 -16.71
C PRO A 370 -28.18 -6.89 -16.58
N ASN A 371 -28.80 -5.78 -16.16
CA ASN A 371 -28.20 -4.44 -16.01
C ASN A 371 -27.28 -4.07 -17.18
N LEU A 372 -27.83 -4.17 -18.40
CA LEU A 372 -27.08 -3.93 -19.63
C LEU A 372 -27.13 -2.46 -20.02
N SER A 373 -25.98 -1.93 -20.40
CA SER A 373 -25.83 -0.59 -20.96
C SER A 373 -26.54 -0.46 -22.30
N ASN A 374 -27.18 0.67 -22.57
CA ASN A 374 -27.87 0.89 -23.85
C ASN A 374 -26.92 1.16 -25.04
N ASP A 375 -25.66 1.53 -24.75
CA ASP A 375 -24.63 1.93 -25.71
C ASP A 375 -23.56 0.84 -25.96
N GLY A 376 -23.60 -0.27 -25.20
CA GLY A 376 -22.66 -1.38 -25.33
C GLY A 376 -21.27 -1.10 -24.75
N THR A 377 -21.14 -0.15 -23.82
CA THR A 377 -19.87 0.15 -23.14
C THR A 377 -19.34 -1.02 -22.28
N VAL A 378 -18.19 -0.83 -21.63
CA VAL A 378 -17.60 -1.82 -20.72
C VAL A 378 -18.55 -2.07 -19.54
N HIS A 379 -18.84 -3.34 -19.27
CA HIS A 379 -19.76 -3.72 -18.20
C HIS A 379 -19.06 -3.59 -16.83
N GLU A 380 -19.79 -3.13 -15.81
CA GLU A 380 -19.28 -2.96 -14.44
C GLU A 380 -18.65 -4.24 -13.88
N LEU A 381 -19.32 -5.39 -14.04
CA LEU A 381 -18.77 -6.73 -13.75
C LEU A 381 -17.33 -6.93 -14.27
N THR A 382 -17.01 -6.50 -15.50
CA THR A 382 -15.67 -6.64 -16.10
C THR A 382 -14.66 -5.81 -15.31
N SER A 383 -14.98 -4.53 -15.08
CA SER A 383 -14.12 -3.62 -14.33
C SER A 383 -13.92 -4.06 -12.87
N ASN A 384 -15.00 -4.49 -12.20
CA ASN A 384 -14.97 -4.96 -10.81
C ASN A 384 -14.16 -6.25 -10.67
N THR A 385 -14.36 -7.21 -11.58
CA THR A 385 -13.61 -8.49 -11.59
C THR A 385 -12.11 -8.23 -11.76
N LEU A 386 -11.73 -7.41 -12.74
CA LEU A 386 -10.32 -7.11 -13.00
C LEU A 386 -9.67 -6.32 -11.86
N SER A 387 -10.39 -5.35 -11.30
CA SER A 387 -9.94 -4.60 -10.11
C SER A 387 -9.75 -5.52 -8.91
N HIS A 388 -10.66 -6.48 -8.71
CA HIS A 388 -10.54 -7.46 -7.63
C HIS A 388 -9.34 -8.39 -7.82
N LEU A 389 -9.11 -8.90 -9.04
CA LEU A 389 -7.92 -9.70 -9.36
C LEU A 389 -6.62 -8.93 -9.12
N LYS A 390 -6.57 -7.64 -9.49
CA LYS A 390 -5.42 -6.78 -9.19
C LYS A 390 -5.19 -6.63 -7.70
N ARG A 391 -6.26 -6.46 -6.92
CA ARG A 391 -6.16 -6.40 -5.45
C ARG A 391 -5.68 -7.72 -4.89
N LEU A 392 -6.27 -8.86 -5.26
CA LEU A 392 -5.83 -10.19 -4.80
C LEU A 392 -4.33 -10.44 -5.03
N TRP A 393 -3.78 -9.95 -6.13
CA TRP A 393 -2.35 -10.06 -6.38
C TRP A 393 -1.48 -9.32 -5.35
N GLY A 394 -1.95 -8.20 -4.80
CA GLY A 394 -1.28 -7.46 -3.73
C GLY A 394 -1.20 -8.23 -2.39
N TRP A 395 -1.96 -9.32 -2.26
CA TRP A 395 -1.98 -10.23 -1.10
C TRP A 395 -1.59 -11.66 -1.51
N ASN A 396 -0.74 -11.81 -2.54
CA ASN A 396 -0.38 -13.12 -3.08
C ASN A 396 0.21 -14.09 -2.03
N ASP A 397 0.89 -13.55 -1.03
CA ASP A 397 1.57 -14.25 0.06
C ASP A 397 0.61 -14.97 1.02
N ILE A 398 -0.61 -14.45 1.18
CA ILE A 398 -1.67 -15.08 1.97
C ILE A 398 -2.75 -15.73 1.09
N VAL A 399 -3.00 -15.21 -0.11
CA VAL A 399 -3.92 -15.82 -1.08
C VAL A 399 -3.42 -17.18 -1.53
N GLU A 400 -2.11 -17.37 -1.74
CA GLU A 400 -1.51 -18.67 -2.08
C GLU A 400 -1.86 -19.76 -1.04
N PRO A 401 -1.57 -19.59 0.26
CA PRO A 401 -1.99 -20.51 1.32
C PRO A 401 -3.49 -20.78 1.38
N VAL A 402 -4.33 -19.75 1.18
CA VAL A 402 -5.79 -19.91 1.22
C VAL A 402 -6.27 -20.76 0.03
N LEU A 403 -5.70 -20.56 -1.17
CA LEU A 403 -6.02 -21.37 -2.35
C LEU A 403 -5.50 -22.81 -2.23
N LEU A 404 -4.38 -23.04 -1.55
CA LEU A 404 -3.88 -24.40 -1.27
C LEU A 404 -4.87 -25.21 -0.42
N ILE A 405 -5.57 -24.57 0.52
CA ILE A 405 -6.60 -25.23 1.36
C ILE A 405 -7.84 -25.57 0.53
N LEU A 406 -8.26 -24.68 -0.38
CA LEU A 406 -9.36 -24.98 -1.29
C LEU A 406 -9.00 -26.11 -2.27
N GLY A 407 -7.74 -26.17 -2.68
CA GLY A 407 -7.28 -27.04 -3.74
C GLY A 407 -7.73 -26.55 -5.12
N ASN A 408 -7.21 -27.21 -6.16
CA ASN A 408 -7.59 -26.89 -7.54
C ASN A 408 -9.09 -27.13 -7.72
N ASP A 409 -9.80 -26.14 -8.28
CA ASP A 409 -11.26 -26.15 -8.47
C ASP A 409 -12.11 -26.05 -7.17
N GLY A 410 -11.47 -25.88 -6.01
CA GLY A 410 -12.19 -25.69 -4.74
C GLY A 410 -13.00 -24.38 -4.68
N TRP A 411 -12.58 -23.35 -5.41
CA TRP A 411 -13.29 -22.06 -5.53
C TRP A 411 -14.62 -22.14 -6.29
N ASN A 412 -14.94 -23.28 -6.92
CA ASN A 412 -16.22 -23.51 -7.57
C ASN A 412 -17.23 -24.25 -6.69
N ASN A 413 -16.81 -24.74 -5.52
CA ASN A 413 -17.61 -25.57 -4.63
C ASN A 413 -17.83 -24.87 -3.28
N PRO A 414 -19.00 -25.07 -2.63
CA PRO A 414 -19.19 -24.62 -1.26
C PRO A 414 -18.13 -25.19 -0.32
N ILE A 415 -17.75 -24.41 0.69
CA ILE A 415 -16.67 -24.79 1.60
C ILE A 415 -17.11 -25.93 2.50
N THR A 416 -16.22 -26.92 2.61
CA THR A 416 -16.42 -28.04 3.52
C THR A 416 -15.91 -27.70 4.92
N PRO A 417 -16.55 -28.20 5.99
CA PRO A 417 -16.03 -28.04 7.35
C PRO A 417 -14.61 -28.56 7.54
N ALA A 418 -14.18 -29.55 6.74
CA ALA A 418 -12.83 -30.08 6.75
C ALA A 418 -11.78 -29.04 6.29
N ALA A 419 -12.11 -28.19 5.31
CA ALA A 419 -11.23 -27.12 4.84
C ALA A 419 -10.99 -26.05 5.91
N GLU A 420 -12.01 -25.75 6.74
CA GLU A 420 -11.87 -24.80 7.85
C GLU A 420 -10.92 -25.30 8.96
N GLN A 421 -10.70 -26.61 9.06
CA GLN A 421 -9.85 -27.22 10.08
C GLN A 421 -8.38 -27.42 9.63
N GLN A 422 -8.08 -27.32 8.33
CA GLN A 422 -6.71 -27.48 7.83
C GLN A 422 -5.80 -26.32 8.28
N PRO A 423 -4.56 -26.57 8.71
CA PRO A 423 -3.63 -25.52 9.12
C PRO A 423 -3.24 -24.63 7.93
N LEU A 424 -3.11 -23.32 8.16
CA LEU A 424 -2.65 -22.38 7.16
C LEU A 424 -1.13 -22.24 7.27
N THR A 425 -0.40 -22.34 6.15
CA THR A 425 1.06 -22.26 6.16
C THR A 425 1.55 -21.27 5.10
N LEU A 426 2.29 -20.24 5.52
CA LEU A 426 2.77 -19.14 4.66
C LEU A 426 3.96 -19.51 3.74
N LYS A 427 4.28 -20.80 3.58
CA LYS A 427 5.40 -21.23 2.73
C LYS A 427 4.96 -21.23 1.28
N SER A 428 5.60 -20.40 0.45
CA SER A 428 5.36 -20.42 -1.00
C SER A 428 5.83 -21.76 -1.58
N THR A 429 4.97 -22.38 -2.38
CA THR A 429 5.20 -23.67 -3.04
C THR A 429 4.99 -23.52 -4.54
N PRO A 430 5.69 -24.32 -5.38
CA PRO A 430 5.43 -24.34 -6.82
C PRO A 430 3.95 -24.66 -7.15
N ASP A 431 3.33 -25.52 -6.35
CA ASP A 431 1.93 -25.90 -6.46
C ASP A 431 1.01 -24.71 -6.15
N GLY A 432 1.30 -23.93 -5.11
CA GLY A 432 0.54 -22.74 -4.73
C GLY A 432 0.58 -21.62 -5.78
N ARG A 433 1.76 -21.36 -6.37
CA ARG A 433 1.88 -20.40 -7.49
C ARG A 433 1.09 -20.86 -8.72
N SER A 434 1.08 -22.16 -9.00
CA SER A 434 0.29 -22.74 -10.08
C SER A 434 -1.21 -22.61 -9.81
N LEU A 435 -1.65 -22.77 -8.54
CA LEU A 435 -3.03 -22.56 -8.14
C LEU A 435 -3.50 -21.10 -8.28
N ILE A 436 -2.66 -20.11 -7.93
CA ILE A 436 -2.99 -18.70 -8.19
C ILE A 436 -3.25 -18.49 -9.69
N LYS A 437 -2.34 -18.98 -10.53
CA LYS A 437 -2.50 -18.87 -11.99
C LYS A 437 -3.79 -19.55 -12.46
N ASN A 438 -4.08 -20.76 -12.00
CA ASN A 438 -5.29 -21.50 -12.36
C ASN A 438 -6.56 -20.74 -11.93
N PHE A 439 -6.60 -20.24 -10.69
CA PHE A 439 -7.72 -19.46 -10.17
C PHE A 439 -7.96 -18.20 -11.02
N PHE A 440 -6.92 -17.41 -11.31
CA PHE A 440 -7.05 -16.20 -12.12
C PHE A 440 -7.51 -16.51 -13.55
N VAL A 441 -7.03 -17.61 -14.13
CA VAL A 441 -7.46 -18.09 -15.45
C VAL A 441 -8.93 -18.49 -15.43
N ASP A 442 -9.37 -19.25 -14.42
CA ASP A 442 -10.76 -19.68 -14.26
C ASP A 442 -11.71 -18.48 -14.08
N VAL A 443 -11.31 -17.47 -13.31
CA VAL A 443 -12.07 -16.23 -13.15
C VAL A 443 -12.26 -15.52 -14.49
N LEU A 444 -11.21 -15.41 -15.32
CA LEU A 444 -11.33 -14.78 -16.64
C LEU A 444 -12.16 -15.63 -17.62
N ASP A 445 -12.03 -16.96 -17.55
CA ASP A 445 -12.83 -17.87 -18.36
C ASP A 445 -14.30 -17.80 -17.98
N GLN A 446 -14.60 -17.71 -16.69
CA GLN A 446 -15.95 -17.52 -16.19
C GLN A 446 -16.52 -16.14 -16.55
N LEU A 447 -15.74 -15.07 -16.41
CA LEU A 447 -16.12 -13.73 -16.85
C LEU A 447 -16.46 -13.71 -18.34
N ASN A 448 -15.63 -14.34 -19.18
CA ASN A 448 -15.88 -14.47 -20.60
C ASN A 448 -17.20 -15.21 -20.89
N ASN A 449 -17.48 -16.32 -20.20
CA ASN A 449 -18.75 -17.04 -20.35
C ASN A 449 -19.95 -16.17 -19.95
N THR A 450 -19.86 -15.47 -18.82
CA THR A 450 -20.92 -14.57 -18.33
C THR A 450 -21.19 -13.43 -19.32
N LEU A 451 -20.13 -12.81 -19.88
CA LEU A 451 -20.25 -11.77 -20.90
C LEU A 451 -20.91 -12.29 -22.19
N GLN A 452 -20.57 -13.50 -22.62
CA GLN A 452 -21.23 -14.12 -23.77
C GLN A 452 -22.72 -14.36 -23.53
N VAL A 453 -23.10 -14.85 -22.35
CA VAL A 453 -24.52 -15.02 -21.98
C VAL A 453 -25.24 -13.67 -21.98
N LYS A 454 -24.65 -12.65 -21.34
CA LYS A 454 -25.19 -11.28 -21.30
C LYS A 454 -25.33 -10.65 -22.68
N SER A 455 -24.39 -10.88 -23.58
CA SER A 455 -24.45 -10.33 -24.95
C SER A 455 -25.67 -10.78 -25.73
N LYS A 456 -26.21 -11.99 -25.45
CA LYS A 456 -27.39 -12.54 -26.12
C LYS A 456 -28.69 -11.84 -25.76
N ALA A 457 -28.72 -11.04 -24.69
CA ALA A 457 -29.90 -10.29 -24.27
C ALA A 457 -30.07 -8.97 -25.05
N TYR A 458 -29.06 -8.52 -25.81
CA TYR A 458 -29.22 -7.37 -26.71
C TYR A 458 -30.11 -7.71 -27.90
N ARG A 459 -31.12 -6.88 -28.15
CA ARG A 459 -32.01 -7.02 -29.31
C ARG A 459 -31.29 -6.78 -30.65
N LYS A 460 -30.31 -5.86 -30.65
CA LYS A 460 -29.56 -5.47 -31.85
C LYS A 460 -28.25 -6.29 -31.93
N PRO A 461 -28.04 -7.13 -32.95
CA PRO A 461 -26.84 -7.95 -33.07
C PRO A 461 -25.53 -7.15 -33.10
N ALA A 462 -25.52 -6.01 -33.80
CA ALA A 462 -24.35 -5.13 -33.86
C ALA A 462 -23.96 -4.58 -32.46
N LEU A 463 -24.95 -4.29 -31.62
CA LEU A 463 -24.71 -3.83 -30.24
C LEU A 463 -24.11 -4.93 -29.36
N ALA A 464 -24.57 -6.17 -29.53
CA ALA A 464 -23.99 -7.33 -28.84
C ALA A 464 -22.50 -7.54 -29.19
N VAL A 465 -22.15 -7.35 -30.47
CA VAL A 465 -20.77 -7.41 -30.95
C VAL A 465 -19.92 -6.30 -30.33
N ILE A 466 -20.38 -5.04 -30.37
CA ILE A 466 -19.67 -3.90 -29.76
C ILE A 466 -19.48 -4.11 -28.26
N PHE A 467 -20.52 -4.59 -27.56
CA PHE A 467 -20.43 -4.92 -26.14
C PHE A 467 -19.32 -5.93 -25.84
N LEU A 468 -19.27 -7.05 -26.57
CA LEU A 468 -18.22 -8.05 -26.38
C LEU A 468 -16.84 -7.48 -26.76
N LEU A 469 -16.76 -6.69 -27.82
CA LEU A 469 -15.53 -6.06 -28.30
C LEU A 469 -14.93 -5.12 -27.25
N ASN A 470 -15.74 -4.23 -26.67
CA ASN A 470 -15.33 -3.32 -25.60
C ASN A 470 -14.83 -4.08 -24.37
N ASN A 471 -15.59 -5.08 -23.90
CA ASN A 471 -15.22 -5.83 -22.71
C ASN A 471 -13.96 -6.70 -22.94
N TYR A 472 -13.82 -7.36 -24.09
CA TYR A 472 -12.63 -8.15 -24.41
C TYR A 472 -11.39 -7.29 -24.60
N ASN A 473 -11.50 -6.13 -25.25
CA ASN A 473 -10.39 -5.20 -25.37
C ASN A 473 -9.97 -4.64 -24.01
N HIS A 474 -10.94 -4.33 -23.15
CA HIS A 474 -10.65 -3.90 -21.78
C HIS A 474 -9.90 -4.99 -21.01
N VAL A 475 -10.38 -6.25 -21.03
CA VAL A 475 -9.66 -7.39 -20.42
C VAL A 475 -8.25 -7.52 -21.00
N LEU A 476 -8.09 -7.50 -22.33
CA LEU A 476 -6.80 -7.62 -23.01
C LEU A 476 -5.80 -6.55 -22.56
N ARG A 477 -6.26 -5.30 -22.42
CA ARG A 477 -5.41 -4.21 -21.91
C ARG A 477 -5.05 -4.40 -20.45
N GLN A 478 -6.00 -4.81 -19.62
CA GLN A 478 -5.75 -5.01 -18.19
C GLN A 478 -4.76 -6.17 -17.95
N ILE A 479 -4.85 -7.27 -18.68
CA ILE A 479 -3.89 -8.39 -18.55
C ILE A 479 -2.48 -8.05 -19.07
N ARG A 480 -2.35 -7.08 -19.98
CA ARG A 480 -1.06 -6.54 -20.43
C ARG A 480 -0.46 -5.53 -19.45
N SER A 481 -1.30 -4.94 -18.59
CA SER A 481 -0.86 -3.97 -17.59
C SER A 481 -0.40 -4.64 -16.30
N PRO A 482 0.59 -4.06 -15.59
CA PRO A 482 0.89 -4.47 -14.22
C PRO A 482 -0.34 -4.31 -13.29
N PRO A 483 -0.50 -5.18 -12.29
CA PRO A 483 0.34 -6.33 -11.98
C PRO A 483 -0.03 -7.65 -12.71
N LEU A 484 -1.10 -7.66 -13.52
CA LEU A 484 -1.66 -8.89 -14.07
C LEU A 484 -0.79 -9.55 -15.15
N ASN A 485 0.05 -8.76 -15.84
CA ASN A 485 1.01 -9.26 -16.83
C ASN A 485 2.04 -10.25 -16.27
N ALA A 486 2.26 -10.26 -14.96
CA ALA A 486 3.15 -11.23 -14.31
C ALA A 486 2.52 -12.62 -14.14
N ILE A 487 1.19 -12.73 -14.23
CA ILE A 487 0.42 -13.95 -13.94
C ILE A 487 0.04 -14.66 -15.25
N PHE A 488 -0.45 -13.88 -16.22
CA PHE A 488 -0.93 -14.41 -17.49
C PHE A 488 0.22 -14.59 -18.47
N ASP A 489 0.24 -15.73 -19.15
CA ASP A 489 1.22 -16.03 -20.19
C ASP A 489 0.82 -15.45 -21.56
N GLU A 490 1.77 -15.43 -22.49
CA GLU A 490 1.55 -15.00 -23.88
C GLU A 490 0.39 -15.77 -24.54
N GLY A 491 0.15 -17.02 -24.13
CA GLY A 491 -0.95 -17.84 -24.62
C GLY A 491 -2.33 -17.26 -24.27
N ARG A 492 -2.52 -16.77 -23.04
CA ARG A 492 -3.78 -16.14 -22.62
C ARG A 492 -3.99 -14.77 -23.24
N GLU A 493 -2.92 -13.99 -23.36
CA GLU A 493 -2.96 -12.74 -24.12
C GLU A 493 -3.39 -12.99 -25.58
N ALA A 494 -2.78 -13.96 -26.25
CA ALA A 494 -3.12 -14.33 -27.61
C ALA A 494 -4.57 -14.80 -27.75
N ARG A 495 -5.13 -15.50 -26.75
CA ARG A 495 -6.54 -15.93 -26.74
C ARG A 495 -7.50 -14.75 -26.69
N PHE A 496 -7.30 -13.80 -25.79
CA PHE A 496 -8.13 -12.59 -25.75
C PHE A 496 -7.91 -11.71 -27.00
N GLY A 497 -6.68 -11.63 -27.52
CA GLY A 497 -6.40 -10.99 -28.80
C GLY A 497 -7.18 -11.61 -29.97
N LYS A 498 -7.30 -12.95 -30.03
CA LYS A 498 -8.16 -13.65 -31.00
C LYS A 498 -9.64 -13.32 -30.81
N LEU A 499 -10.13 -13.23 -29.57
CA LEU A 499 -11.50 -12.84 -29.28
C LEU A 499 -11.81 -11.41 -29.74
N VAL A 500 -10.91 -10.46 -29.50
CA VAL A 500 -11.03 -9.08 -29.99
C VAL A 500 -11.10 -9.04 -31.51
N ARG A 501 -10.14 -9.68 -32.22
CA ARG A 501 -10.16 -9.74 -33.69
C ARG A 501 -11.43 -10.35 -34.23
N ARG A 502 -11.90 -11.47 -33.65
CA ARG A 502 -13.16 -12.11 -34.05
C ARG A 502 -14.35 -11.16 -33.94
N GLN A 503 -14.40 -10.31 -32.91
CA GLN A 503 -15.47 -9.31 -32.78
C GLN A 503 -15.28 -8.12 -33.72
N MET A 504 -14.04 -7.74 -34.07
CA MET A 504 -13.79 -6.75 -35.12
C MET A 504 -14.31 -7.25 -36.48
N ASP A 505 -13.99 -8.49 -36.84
CA ASP A 505 -14.48 -9.14 -38.07
C ASP A 505 -16.02 -9.21 -38.07
N ALA A 506 -16.61 -9.64 -36.95
CA ALA A 506 -18.07 -9.70 -36.80
C ALA A 506 -18.75 -8.33 -36.90
N TYR A 507 -18.08 -7.26 -36.43
CA TYR A 507 -18.58 -5.90 -36.57
C TYR A 507 -18.49 -5.43 -38.03
N GLN A 508 -17.41 -5.75 -38.74
CA GLN A 508 -17.25 -5.43 -40.15
C GLN A 508 -18.36 -6.08 -41.00
N GLU A 509 -18.75 -7.31 -40.69
CA GLU A 509 -19.89 -8.00 -41.33
C GLU A 509 -21.23 -7.25 -41.14
N THR A 510 -21.39 -6.41 -40.13
CA THR A 510 -22.61 -5.59 -39.96
C THR A 510 -22.79 -4.56 -41.09
N TRP A 511 -21.70 -4.21 -41.81
CA TRP A 511 -21.70 -3.31 -42.95
C TRP A 511 -21.94 -4.01 -44.29
N LYS A 512 -22.05 -5.35 -44.29
CA LYS A 512 -22.29 -6.15 -45.49
C LYS A 512 -23.50 -5.70 -46.32
N PRO A 513 -24.65 -5.30 -45.73
CA PRO A 513 -25.78 -4.78 -46.52
C PRO A 513 -25.44 -3.52 -47.33
N CYS A 514 -24.52 -2.67 -46.85
CA CYS A 514 -24.04 -1.54 -47.64
C CYS A 514 -23.11 -2.02 -48.76
N ILE A 515 -22.16 -2.92 -48.43
CA ILE A 515 -21.14 -3.41 -49.36
C ILE A 515 -21.78 -4.20 -50.52
N GLU A 516 -22.76 -5.07 -50.25
CA GLU A 516 -23.45 -5.88 -51.27
C GLU A 516 -24.17 -5.03 -52.31
N ASN A 517 -24.75 -3.89 -51.92
CA ASN A 517 -25.39 -2.97 -52.85
C ASN A 517 -24.38 -2.20 -53.72
N LEU A 518 -23.14 -2.04 -53.25
CA LEU A 518 -22.03 -1.43 -53.99
C LEU A 518 -21.24 -2.44 -54.84
N MET A 519 -21.40 -3.74 -54.58
CA MET A 519 -20.83 -4.78 -55.42
C MET A 519 -21.56 -4.83 -56.76
N ASP A 520 -20.79 -4.67 -57.83
CA ASP A 520 -21.32 -4.71 -59.18
C ASP A 520 -20.49 -5.64 -60.06
N VAL A 521 -21.15 -6.68 -60.59
CA VAL A 521 -20.55 -7.65 -61.51
C VAL A 521 -20.67 -7.11 -62.92
N THR A 522 -19.60 -6.51 -63.45
CA THR A 522 -19.55 -6.14 -64.86
C THR A 522 -19.30 -7.36 -65.73
N TYR A 523 -20.32 -7.84 -66.44
CA TYR A 523 -20.09 -8.71 -67.60
C TYR A 523 -19.40 -7.89 -68.70
N VAL A 524 -18.10 -8.11 -68.90
CA VAL A 524 -17.40 -7.61 -70.08
C VAL A 524 -17.87 -8.45 -71.28
N ARG A 525 -18.89 -7.98 -72.00
CA ARG A 525 -19.20 -8.51 -73.35
C ARG A 525 -18.61 -7.56 -74.38
N GLY A 526 -17.40 -7.87 -74.87
CA GLY A 526 -16.83 -7.24 -76.06
C GLY A 526 -16.07 -5.92 -75.87
N GLY A 527 -15.40 -5.71 -74.73
CA GLY A 527 -14.29 -4.73 -74.64
C GLY A 527 -14.61 -3.24 -74.73
N ALA A 528 -15.88 -2.83 -74.85
CA ALA A 528 -16.28 -1.42 -74.82
C ALA A 528 -17.41 -1.18 -73.81
N ILE A 529 -17.27 -0.11 -73.00
CA ILE A 529 -18.32 0.36 -72.08
C ILE A 529 -19.49 0.86 -72.93
N LYS A 530 -20.63 0.18 -72.88
CA LYS A 530 -21.87 0.69 -73.49
C LYS A 530 -22.22 2.02 -72.80
N GLN A 531 -22.08 3.14 -73.52
CA GLN A 531 -22.51 4.47 -73.05
C GLN A 531 -24.05 4.58 -72.94
N SER A 532 -24.81 3.71 -73.62
CA SER A 532 -26.27 3.66 -73.54
C SER A 532 -26.74 2.49 -72.66
N LEU A 533 -27.12 2.80 -71.43
CA LEU A 533 -27.75 1.86 -70.48
C LEU A 533 -29.18 1.49 -70.93
N GLY A 534 -29.53 0.22 -70.89
CA GLY A 534 -30.91 -0.24 -71.10
C GLY A 534 -31.83 0.15 -69.95
N ASN A 535 -33.16 0.25 -70.18
CA ASN A 535 -34.12 0.64 -69.13
C ASN A 535 -34.04 -0.24 -67.87
N ASN A 536 -33.74 -1.54 -68.02
CA ASN A 536 -33.57 -2.46 -66.89
C ASN A 536 -32.29 -2.15 -66.09
N GLU A 537 -31.18 -1.87 -66.76
CA GLU A 537 -29.89 -1.50 -66.12
C GLU A 537 -30.02 -0.16 -65.37
N LYS A 538 -30.70 0.82 -65.98
CA LYS A 538 -30.99 2.12 -65.33
C LYS A 538 -31.80 1.94 -64.05
N GLN A 539 -32.76 1.01 -64.04
CA GLN A 539 -33.56 0.73 -62.86
C GLN A 539 -32.75 0.00 -61.78
N GLN A 540 -31.91 -0.97 -62.16
CA GLN A 540 -31.02 -1.66 -61.22
C GLN A 540 -30.04 -0.71 -60.52
N ILE A 541 -29.47 0.26 -61.24
CA ILE A 541 -28.56 1.27 -60.65
C ILE A 541 -29.32 2.14 -59.63
N LYS A 542 -30.53 2.58 -59.96
CA LYS A 542 -31.40 3.34 -59.04
C LYS A 542 -31.72 2.57 -57.77
N ASP A 543 -32.03 1.28 -57.90
CA ASP A 543 -32.37 0.43 -56.77
C ASP A 543 -31.14 0.17 -55.89
N LYS A 544 -29.94 -0.02 -56.48
CA LYS A 544 -28.68 -0.13 -55.72
C LYS A 544 -28.36 1.13 -54.91
N PHE A 545 -28.41 2.33 -55.51
CA PHE A 545 -28.22 3.58 -54.78
C PHE A 545 -29.26 3.77 -53.67
N ARG A 546 -30.53 3.47 -53.96
CA ARG A 546 -31.60 3.58 -52.96
C ARG A 546 -31.37 2.63 -51.79
N ASN A 547 -31.06 1.36 -52.07
CA ASN A 547 -30.84 0.33 -51.04
C ASN A 547 -29.59 0.64 -50.22
N PHE A 548 -28.51 1.09 -50.85
CA PHE A 548 -27.33 1.59 -50.15
C PHE A 548 -27.68 2.74 -49.21
N ASN A 549 -28.42 3.76 -49.69
CA ASN A 549 -28.76 4.92 -48.87
C ASN A 549 -29.59 4.54 -47.64
N VAL A 550 -30.57 3.65 -47.81
CA VAL A 550 -31.40 3.15 -46.70
C VAL A 550 -30.55 2.35 -45.70
N ALA A 551 -29.73 1.42 -46.19
CA ALA A 551 -28.88 0.59 -45.33
C ALA A 551 -27.85 1.43 -44.56
N PHE A 552 -27.17 2.37 -45.23
CA PHE A 552 -26.18 3.23 -44.62
C PHE A 552 -26.80 4.14 -43.56
N GLU A 553 -27.93 4.79 -43.87
CA GLU A 553 -28.62 5.70 -42.95
C GLU A 553 -29.14 4.96 -41.70
N GLU A 554 -29.67 3.75 -41.87
CA GLU A 554 -30.12 2.92 -40.75
C GLU A 554 -28.96 2.49 -39.84
N ILE A 555 -27.86 2.01 -40.44
CA ILE A 555 -26.65 1.60 -39.72
C ILE A 555 -26.05 2.80 -38.99
N TRP A 556 -25.80 3.89 -39.70
CA TRP A 556 -25.19 5.10 -39.15
C TRP A 556 -26.01 5.69 -38.00
N ARG A 557 -27.32 5.89 -38.19
CA ARG A 557 -28.21 6.42 -37.15
C ARG A 557 -28.24 5.53 -35.91
N THR A 558 -28.21 4.22 -36.10
CA THR A 558 -28.25 3.25 -35.00
C THR A 558 -26.91 3.15 -34.28
N GLN A 559 -25.81 3.06 -35.01
CA GLN A 559 -24.49 2.83 -34.44
C GLN A 559 -23.84 4.11 -33.89
N LYS A 560 -24.32 5.30 -34.29
CA LYS A 560 -23.96 6.57 -33.66
C LYS A 560 -24.30 6.64 -32.18
N THR A 561 -25.28 5.86 -31.69
CA THR A 561 -25.63 5.80 -30.26
C THR A 561 -24.80 4.77 -29.48
N TYR A 562 -23.86 4.07 -30.12
CA TYR A 562 -23.01 3.08 -29.46
C TYR A 562 -21.75 3.75 -28.93
N ALA A 563 -21.16 3.19 -27.88
CA ALA A 563 -19.94 3.73 -27.27
C ALA A 563 -18.76 2.77 -27.49
N ILE A 564 -17.59 3.33 -27.81
CA ILE A 564 -16.30 2.62 -27.74
C ILE A 564 -15.36 3.49 -26.91
N PRO A 565 -15.22 3.20 -25.59
CA PRO A 565 -14.45 4.04 -24.68
C PRO A 565 -12.97 4.14 -25.03
N ASP A 566 -12.41 3.08 -25.62
CA ASP A 566 -11.03 3.06 -26.04
C ASP A 566 -10.84 3.76 -27.39
N SER A 567 -10.09 4.86 -27.39
CA SER A 567 -9.81 5.64 -28.59
C SER A 567 -9.06 4.86 -29.65
N GLU A 568 -8.05 4.05 -29.29
CA GLU A 568 -7.27 3.28 -30.26
C GLU A 568 -8.12 2.23 -30.98
N LEU A 569 -8.91 1.46 -30.21
CA LEU A 569 -9.86 0.51 -30.76
C LEU A 569 -10.91 1.19 -31.64
N ARG A 570 -11.44 2.34 -31.20
CA ARG A 570 -12.41 3.12 -31.96
C ARG A 570 -11.84 3.55 -33.31
N PHE A 571 -10.63 4.12 -33.32
CA PHE A 571 -9.97 4.53 -34.57
C PHE A 571 -9.70 3.33 -35.48
N ALA A 572 -9.26 2.20 -34.92
CA ALA A 572 -9.02 0.98 -35.70
C ALA A 572 -10.31 0.49 -36.39
N ILE A 573 -11.43 0.43 -35.67
CA ILE A 573 -12.71 -0.02 -36.21
C ILE A 573 -13.23 0.93 -37.31
N ILE A 574 -13.19 2.25 -37.06
CA ILE A 574 -13.64 3.24 -38.05
C ILE A 574 -12.77 3.14 -39.30
N ARG A 575 -11.45 3.03 -39.15
CA ARG A 575 -10.51 2.85 -40.26
C ARG A 575 -10.82 1.58 -41.05
N ASP A 576 -11.09 0.46 -40.40
CA ASP A 576 -11.33 -0.82 -41.08
C ASP A 576 -12.65 -0.79 -41.88
N VAL A 577 -13.68 -0.10 -41.38
CA VAL A 577 -14.91 0.18 -42.15
C VAL A 577 -14.61 1.09 -43.35
N LYS A 578 -13.91 2.21 -43.13
CA LYS A 578 -13.54 3.16 -44.19
C LYS A 578 -12.75 2.52 -45.32
N ASN A 579 -11.77 1.68 -44.98
CA ASN A 579 -10.90 0.99 -45.93
C ASN A 579 -11.64 0.06 -46.89
N VAL A 580 -12.84 -0.39 -46.53
CA VAL A 580 -13.68 -1.22 -47.41
C VAL A 580 -14.80 -0.39 -48.05
N LEU A 581 -15.51 0.41 -47.26
CA LEU A 581 -16.71 1.09 -47.72
C LEU A 581 -16.40 2.24 -48.69
N LEU A 582 -15.41 3.10 -48.38
CA LEU A 582 -15.13 4.29 -49.18
C LEU A 582 -14.57 3.94 -50.57
N PRO A 583 -13.62 3.00 -50.75
CA PRO A 583 -13.17 2.61 -52.08
C PRO A 583 -14.29 1.98 -52.93
N MET A 584 -15.13 1.14 -52.31
CA MET A 584 -16.27 0.52 -52.99
C MET A 584 -17.30 1.57 -53.43
N TYR A 585 -17.61 2.53 -52.57
CA TYR A 585 -18.51 3.62 -52.90
C TYR A 585 -17.93 4.54 -53.98
N SER A 586 -16.65 4.93 -53.86
CA SER A 586 -15.96 5.80 -54.83
C SER A 586 -15.98 5.19 -56.21
N ARG A 587 -15.61 3.90 -56.33
CA ARG A 587 -15.64 3.17 -57.60
C ARG A 587 -17.04 3.07 -58.19
N PHE A 588 -18.06 2.85 -57.35
CA PHE A 588 -19.45 2.80 -57.79
C PHE A 588 -19.96 4.17 -58.25
N LEU A 589 -19.60 5.23 -57.53
CA LEU A 589 -19.95 6.61 -57.85
C LEU A 589 -19.30 7.06 -59.15
N GLU A 590 -17.98 6.92 -59.29
CA GLU A 590 -17.22 7.29 -60.50
C GLU A 590 -17.80 6.63 -61.77
N LYS A 591 -18.18 5.37 -61.65
CA LYS A 591 -18.73 4.59 -62.76
C LYS A 591 -20.09 5.09 -63.24
N TYR A 592 -20.95 5.57 -62.34
CA TYR A 592 -22.35 5.86 -62.66
C TYR A 592 -22.72 7.34 -62.64
N GLN A 593 -21.93 8.20 -61.98
CA GLN A 593 -22.21 9.64 -61.86
C GLN A 593 -22.32 10.34 -63.23
N GLY A 594 -21.53 9.90 -64.22
CA GLY A 594 -21.51 10.44 -65.58
C GLY A 594 -22.44 9.72 -66.56
N THR A 595 -23.30 8.81 -66.10
CA THR A 595 -24.20 8.02 -66.96
C THR A 595 -25.64 8.52 -66.91
N ASP A 596 -26.39 8.42 -68.02
CA ASP A 596 -27.80 8.84 -68.11
C ASP A 596 -28.78 7.85 -67.43
N PHE A 597 -28.45 7.34 -66.25
CA PHE A 597 -29.31 6.40 -65.54
C PHE A 597 -30.58 7.06 -64.96
N THR A 598 -30.53 8.36 -64.67
CA THR A 598 -31.66 9.13 -64.12
C THR A 598 -31.62 10.60 -64.56
N LYS A 599 -32.80 11.25 -64.65
CA LYS A 599 -32.91 12.71 -64.86
C LYS A 599 -32.75 13.51 -63.55
N ASN A 600 -32.84 12.84 -62.40
CA ASN A 600 -32.71 13.45 -61.07
C ASN A 600 -31.64 12.66 -60.30
N THR A 601 -30.38 13.07 -60.45
CA THR A 601 -29.20 12.43 -59.85
C THR A 601 -29.15 12.65 -58.34
N ALA A 602 -29.48 13.85 -57.86
CA ALA A 602 -29.50 14.20 -56.44
C ALA A 602 -30.45 13.34 -55.58
N LYS A 603 -31.50 12.76 -56.18
CA LYS A 603 -32.39 11.82 -55.48
C LYS A 603 -31.70 10.50 -55.09
N TYR A 604 -30.71 10.06 -55.86
CA TYR A 604 -30.06 8.76 -55.71
C TYR A 604 -28.64 8.88 -55.16
N ILE A 605 -27.87 9.86 -55.64
CA ILE A 605 -26.55 10.20 -55.12
C ILE A 605 -26.76 11.24 -54.03
N ARG A 606 -26.87 10.80 -52.77
CA ARG A 606 -27.13 11.68 -51.61
C ARG A 606 -25.87 12.27 -51.02
N TRP A 607 -24.77 11.53 -51.08
CA TRP A 607 -23.51 11.88 -50.44
C TRP A 607 -22.35 11.75 -51.40
N ASP A 608 -21.39 12.66 -51.30
CA ASP A 608 -20.07 12.48 -51.89
C ASP A 608 -19.17 11.64 -50.96
N LYS A 609 -17.95 11.36 -51.41
CA LYS A 609 -16.97 10.57 -50.67
C LYS A 609 -16.61 11.22 -49.33
N ASP A 610 -16.42 12.54 -49.31
CA ASP A 610 -15.95 13.27 -48.14
C ASP A 610 -17.05 13.44 -47.10
N GLN A 611 -18.31 13.57 -47.54
CA GLN A 611 -19.49 13.54 -46.70
C GLN A 611 -19.64 12.19 -46.00
N LEU A 612 -19.49 11.08 -46.72
CA LEU A 612 -19.50 9.75 -46.10
C LEU A 612 -18.34 9.57 -45.11
N ASP A 613 -17.14 10.06 -45.45
CA ASP A 613 -15.99 9.99 -44.55
C ASP A 613 -16.25 10.75 -43.23
N ARG A 614 -16.79 11.98 -43.31
CA ARG A 614 -17.19 12.77 -42.15
C ARG A 614 -18.28 12.08 -41.33
N MET A 615 -19.29 11.50 -41.98
CA MET A 615 -20.34 10.76 -41.28
C MET A 615 -19.79 9.54 -40.51
N LEU A 616 -18.85 8.81 -41.10
CA LEU A 616 -18.19 7.67 -40.44
C LEU A 616 -17.35 8.10 -39.23
N ASN A 617 -16.73 9.29 -39.26
CA ASN A 617 -15.98 9.82 -38.12
C ASN A 617 -16.86 10.11 -36.90
N GLN A 618 -18.15 10.39 -37.09
CA GLN A 618 -19.10 10.66 -36.00
C GLN A 618 -19.57 9.38 -35.29
N LEU A 619 -19.15 8.19 -35.73
CA LEU A 619 -19.49 6.93 -35.06
C LEU A 619 -18.70 6.79 -33.76
N PHE A 620 -19.36 6.32 -32.71
CA PHE A 620 -18.73 6.01 -31.42
C PHE A 620 -18.07 7.20 -30.70
N GLU A 621 -18.41 8.43 -31.08
CA GLU A 621 -18.07 9.59 -30.26
C GLU A 621 -18.80 9.49 -28.92
N PRO A 622 -18.09 9.61 -27.77
CA PRO A 622 -18.77 9.80 -26.50
C PRO A 622 -19.61 11.05 -26.67
N ALA A 623 -20.93 10.92 -26.57
CA ALA A 623 -21.80 12.07 -26.61
C ALA A 623 -21.31 13.05 -25.55
N ALA A 624 -20.67 14.15 -25.98
CA ALA A 624 -20.49 15.30 -25.14
C ALA A 624 -21.91 15.82 -24.88
N SER A 625 -22.46 15.42 -23.72
CA SER A 625 -23.76 15.85 -23.20
C SER A 625 -24.83 16.01 -24.28
N THR A 626 -25.31 14.94 -24.91
CA THR A 626 -26.49 15.11 -25.79
C THR A 626 -27.72 15.38 -24.94
N SER A 627 -28.45 16.46 -25.22
CA SER A 627 -29.76 16.72 -24.62
C SER A 627 -30.71 15.55 -24.89
N LYS A 628 -31.86 15.49 -24.19
CA LYS A 628 -32.90 14.49 -24.46
C LYS A 628 -33.40 14.52 -25.92
N GLU A 629 -33.14 15.60 -26.66
CA GLU A 629 -33.44 15.72 -28.09
C GLU A 629 -32.29 15.33 -29.04
N GLY A 630 -31.15 14.84 -28.52
CA GLY A 630 -30.03 14.36 -29.36
C GLY A 630 -29.16 15.47 -29.95
N LEU A 631 -29.29 16.71 -29.46
CA LEU A 631 -28.37 17.81 -29.76
C LEU A 631 -27.11 17.66 -28.90
N SER A 632 -25.92 17.66 -29.50
CA SER A 632 -24.66 17.71 -28.77
C SER A 632 -24.63 18.98 -27.91
N GLY A 633 -24.51 18.83 -26.60
CA GLY A 633 -24.52 19.95 -25.66
C GLY A 633 -23.29 20.82 -25.82
N MET A 634 -23.49 22.12 -25.72
CA MET A 634 -22.43 23.12 -25.76
C MET A 634 -21.51 22.96 -24.55
N ARG A 635 -20.19 23.02 -24.77
CA ARG A 635 -19.23 23.01 -23.65
C ARG A 635 -19.27 24.36 -22.94
N THR A 636 -19.69 24.35 -21.69
CA THR A 636 -19.61 25.48 -20.76
C THR A 636 -18.71 25.10 -19.59
N GLY A 637 -18.03 26.09 -19.03
CA GLY A 637 -17.10 25.87 -17.92
C GLY A 637 -16.75 27.17 -17.22
N PHE A 638 -15.90 27.10 -16.20
CA PHE A 638 -15.37 28.29 -15.54
C PHE A 638 -13.90 28.09 -15.13
N PHE A 639 -13.16 29.19 -15.08
CA PHE A 639 -11.81 29.23 -14.55
C PHE A 639 -11.78 29.87 -13.15
N ARG A 640 -11.15 29.19 -12.19
CA ARG A 640 -10.93 29.73 -10.84
C ARG A 640 -9.46 29.60 -10.45
N PHE A 641 -8.91 30.68 -9.91
CA PHE A 641 -7.61 30.67 -9.26
C PHE A 641 -7.82 30.46 -7.76
N PHE A 642 -7.55 29.25 -7.26
CA PHE A 642 -7.80 28.89 -5.87
C PHE A 642 -6.69 29.37 -4.93
N GLU A 643 -7.06 29.96 -3.80
CA GLU A 643 -6.17 30.19 -2.66
C GLU A 643 -6.10 28.95 -1.75
N ALA A 644 -5.03 28.85 -0.95
CA ALA A 644 -4.85 27.71 -0.05
C ALA A 644 -5.98 27.63 0.98
N GLY A 645 -6.76 26.53 0.94
CA GLY A 645 -7.89 26.31 1.83
C GLY A 645 -9.21 26.96 1.38
N GLU A 646 -9.26 27.57 0.19
CA GLU A 646 -10.49 28.11 -0.38
C GLU A 646 -11.46 26.97 -0.77
N VAL A 647 -12.74 27.13 -0.41
CA VAL A 647 -13.82 26.19 -0.78
C VAL A 647 -14.83 26.94 -1.64
N VAL A 648 -15.05 26.44 -2.86
CA VAL A 648 -16.07 26.96 -3.79
C VAL A 648 -17.14 25.89 -3.96
N VAL A 649 -18.40 26.30 -3.78
CA VAL A 649 -19.57 25.45 -3.96
C VAL A 649 -20.31 25.95 -5.20
N LYS A 650 -20.76 25.04 -6.07
CA LYS A 650 -21.57 25.37 -7.24
C LYS A 650 -22.82 24.49 -7.23
N GLU A 651 -23.97 25.08 -7.51
CA GLU A 651 -25.24 24.35 -7.64
C GLU A 651 -25.64 24.28 -9.12
N TRP A 652 -26.08 23.10 -9.56
CA TRP A 652 -26.60 22.90 -10.90
C TRP A 652 -28.07 23.32 -10.97
N ASP A 653 -28.41 24.20 -11.90
CA ASP A 653 -29.80 24.57 -12.16
C ASP A 653 -30.38 23.74 -13.31
N ASN A 654 -31.41 22.95 -13.00
CA ASN A 654 -32.10 22.10 -13.98
C ASN A 654 -32.93 22.90 -15.00
N GLN A 655 -33.26 24.16 -14.76
CA GLN A 655 -34.06 24.98 -15.68
C GLN A 655 -33.19 25.61 -16.76
N THR A 656 -32.01 26.10 -16.39
CA THR A 656 -31.09 26.77 -17.31
C THR A 656 -30.01 25.84 -17.85
N GLU A 657 -29.94 24.60 -17.35
CA GLU A 657 -28.88 23.64 -17.65
C GLU A 657 -27.47 24.25 -17.47
N ALA A 658 -27.31 25.05 -16.41
CA ALA A 658 -26.08 25.78 -16.11
C ALA A 658 -25.78 25.78 -14.60
N LEU A 659 -24.52 26.06 -14.24
CA LEU A 659 -24.13 26.29 -12.85
C LEU A 659 -24.59 27.67 -12.40
N ARG A 660 -25.21 27.77 -11.22
CA ARG A 660 -25.60 29.05 -10.61
C ARG A 660 -24.38 29.93 -10.29
N ASP A 661 -24.60 31.24 -10.29
CA ASP A 661 -23.57 32.19 -9.90
C ASP A 661 -23.24 32.06 -8.40
N ASP A 662 -21.97 32.27 -8.04
CA ASP A 662 -21.51 32.20 -6.64
C ASP A 662 -22.24 33.19 -5.73
N SER A 663 -22.72 34.30 -6.31
CA SER A 663 -23.48 35.34 -5.60
C SER A 663 -24.91 34.94 -5.22
N GLU A 664 -25.43 33.85 -5.77
CA GLU A 664 -26.80 33.37 -5.54
C GLU A 664 -26.87 32.25 -4.48
N LEU A 665 -25.73 31.77 -3.97
CA LEU A 665 -25.65 30.69 -2.99
C LEU A 665 -25.74 31.19 -1.55
N ASP A 666 -26.42 30.43 -0.68
CA ASP A 666 -26.49 30.72 0.75
C ASP A 666 -25.12 30.51 1.43
N ASN A 667 -24.52 31.61 1.90
CA ASN A 667 -23.23 31.60 2.60
C ASN A 667 -23.20 30.64 3.80
N THR A 668 -24.33 30.42 4.47
CA THR A 668 -24.41 29.49 5.61
C THR A 668 -24.32 28.02 5.19
N GLN A 669 -24.75 27.70 3.97
CA GLN A 669 -24.63 26.37 3.36
C GLN A 669 -23.17 26.09 2.98
N VAL A 670 -22.49 27.07 2.41
CA VAL A 670 -21.06 26.98 2.03
C VAL A 670 -20.18 26.72 3.26
N GLU A 671 -20.42 27.41 4.37
CA GLU A 671 -19.70 27.16 5.63
C GLU A 671 -19.93 25.75 6.19
N ARG A 672 -21.15 25.22 6.06
CA ARG A 672 -21.46 23.84 6.49
C ARG A 672 -20.67 22.82 5.67
N TYR A 673 -20.64 22.99 4.35
CA TYR A 673 -19.88 22.10 3.46
C TYR A 673 -18.36 22.20 3.70
N SER A 674 -17.85 23.39 3.98
CA SER A 674 -16.44 23.60 4.34
C SER A 674 -16.06 22.86 5.63
N ARG A 675 -16.93 22.87 6.66
CA ARG A 675 -16.69 22.15 7.93
C ARG A 675 -16.78 20.62 7.81
N ASP A 676 -17.54 20.12 6.84
CA ASP A 676 -17.81 18.70 6.62
C ASP A 676 -17.14 18.14 5.35
N ILE A 677 -16.03 18.73 4.91
CA ILE A 677 -15.39 18.37 3.62
C ILE A 677 -15.03 16.87 3.52
N LYS A 678 -14.73 16.22 4.66
CA LYS A 678 -14.37 14.80 4.75
C LYS A 678 -15.55 13.85 4.46
N SER A 679 -16.80 14.31 4.59
CA SER A 679 -17.95 13.46 4.28
C SER A 679 -18.12 13.23 2.77
N PHE A 680 -17.52 14.11 1.95
CA PHE A 680 -17.58 14.05 0.50
C PHE A 680 -16.60 13.05 -0.13
N ASP A 681 -15.59 12.57 0.62
CA ASP A 681 -14.56 11.64 0.11
C ASP A 681 -15.15 10.40 -0.60
N LYS A 682 -16.31 9.92 -0.13
CA LYS A 682 -17.03 8.78 -0.72
C LYS A 682 -17.52 9.01 -2.16
N ASN A 683 -17.68 10.28 -2.54
CA ASN A 683 -18.20 10.71 -3.83
C ASN A 683 -17.11 11.33 -4.72
N LEU A 684 -15.85 11.40 -4.25
CA LEU A 684 -14.73 11.91 -5.02
C LEU A 684 -14.15 10.82 -5.93
N GLY A 685 -13.86 11.18 -7.18
CA GLY A 685 -13.13 10.30 -8.10
C GLY A 685 -11.66 10.19 -7.72
N ALA A 686 -11.02 9.06 -8.02
CA ALA A 686 -9.60 8.88 -7.80
C ALA A 686 -8.79 9.90 -8.63
N TYR A 687 -7.96 10.71 -7.96
CA TYR A 687 -7.05 11.63 -8.63
C TYR A 687 -5.92 10.84 -9.31
N PRO A 688 -5.59 11.07 -10.60
CA PRO A 688 -4.57 10.28 -11.28
C PRO A 688 -3.16 10.59 -10.75
N LEU A 689 -2.60 9.68 -9.96
CA LEU A 689 -1.29 9.80 -9.29
C LEU A 689 -0.12 9.18 -10.09
N ASP A 690 -0.37 8.58 -11.25
CA ASP A 690 0.67 7.94 -12.09
C ASP A 690 1.54 8.98 -12.85
N PRO A 691 2.88 8.92 -12.78
CA PRO A 691 3.76 9.86 -13.51
C PRO A 691 3.78 9.66 -15.04
N PRO A 692 3.83 10.73 -15.86
CA PRO A 692 3.70 12.13 -15.44
C PRO A 692 2.24 12.39 -15.03
N THR A 693 2.08 12.80 -13.77
CA THR A 693 0.77 12.99 -13.16
C THR A 693 0.00 14.05 -13.91
N ASN A 694 -1.33 13.98 -13.91
CA ASN A 694 -2.16 15.05 -14.49
C ASN A 694 -1.80 16.42 -13.90
N TRP A 695 -1.40 16.46 -12.63
CA TRP A 695 -0.86 17.65 -11.97
C TRP A 695 0.42 18.19 -12.65
N GLN A 696 1.42 17.35 -12.91
CA GLN A 696 2.67 17.79 -13.55
C GLN A 696 2.44 18.32 -14.97
N ARG A 697 1.55 17.67 -15.73
CA ARG A 697 1.15 18.14 -17.06
C ARG A 697 0.44 19.48 -16.98
N TRP A 698 -0.50 19.61 -16.04
CA TRP A 698 -1.23 20.85 -15.80
C TRP A 698 -0.32 22.00 -15.39
N LEU A 699 0.67 21.74 -14.53
CA LEU A 699 1.67 22.74 -14.13
C LEU A 699 2.47 23.26 -15.33
N ASN A 700 2.86 22.38 -16.26
CA ASN A 700 3.56 22.76 -17.48
C ASN A 700 2.74 23.66 -18.41
N LEU A 701 1.40 23.55 -18.37
CA LEU A 701 0.50 24.33 -19.21
C LEU A 701 0.07 25.67 -18.58
N THR A 702 0.28 25.85 -17.27
CA THR A 702 -0.32 26.96 -16.50
C THR A 702 0.67 27.76 -15.66
N ASN A 703 1.97 27.46 -15.68
CA ASN A 703 2.97 28.05 -14.80
C ASN A 703 3.17 29.58 -14.94
N TYR A 704 2.75 30.20 -16.04
CA TYR A 704 2.81 31.66 -16.23
C TYR A 704 1.46 32.35 -16.03
N ILE A 705 0.38 31.62 -15.76
CA ILE A 705 -0.96 32.18 -15.52
C ILE A 705 -1.03 32.77 -14.11
N LYS A 706 -1.20 34.10 -14.02
CA LYS A 706 -1.35 34.82 -12.75
C LYS A 706 -2.83 35.12 -12.44
N SER A 707 -3.19 35.21 -11.16
CA SER A 707 -4.57 35.52 -10.72
C SER A 707 -5.11 36.84 -11.30
N SER A 708 -4.27 37.89 -11.37
CA SER A 708 -4.68 39.18 -11.96
C SER A 708 -4.94 39.10 -13.47
N LEU A 709 -4.20 38.24 -14.19
CA LEU A 709 -4.44 37.98 -15.60
C LEU A 709 -5.78 37.25 -15.80
N LEU A 710 -6.05 36.22 -14.99
CA LEU A 710 -7.30 35.47 -15.08
C LEU A 710 -8.53 36.36 -14.83
N ARG A 711 -8.48 37.22 -13.81
CA ARG A 711 -9.59 38.15 -13.50
C ARG A 711 -9.80 39.21 -14.59
N ARG A 712 -8.73 39.63 -15.27
CA ARG A 712 -8.81 40.58 -16.39
C ARG A 712 -9.42 39.93 -17.63
N VAL A 713 -8.94 38.73 -17.99
CA VAL A 713 -9.38 38.05 -19.21
C VAL A 713 -10.77 37.44 -19.04
N PHE A 714 -11.16 37.02 -17.83
CA PHE A 714 -12.48 36.44 -17.55
C PHE A 714 -13.21 37.19 -16.42
N PRO A 715 -13.76 38.39 -16.70
CA PRO A 715 -14.43 39.22 -15.69
C PRO A 715 -15.72 38.57 -15.13
N ASN A 716 -16.34 37.64 -15.85
CA ASN A 716 -17.58 36.95 -15.45
C ASN A 716 -17.30 35.73 -14.57
N ASN A 717 -16.60 35.89 -13.44
CA ASN A 717 -16.27 34.79 -12.51
C ASN A 717 -15.59 33.57 -13.18
N GLY A 718 -14.85 33.82 -14.28
CA GLY A 718 -14.17 32.76 -15.03
C GLY A 718 -15.02 32.00 -16.04
N PHE A 719 -16.32 32.28 -16.17
CA PHE A 719 -17.21 31.53 -17.06
C PHE A 719 -16.81 31.64 -18.53
N ILE A 720 -16.87 30.51 -19.23
CA ILE A 720 -16.59 30.37 -20.65
C ILE A 720 -17.65 29.51 -21.34
N SER A 721 -17.94 29.83 -22.60
CA SER A 721 -18.86 29.09 -23.47
C SER A 721 -18.27 28.93 -24.88
N HIS A 722 -18.75 27.92 -25.59
CA HIS A 722 -18.39 27.60 -26.98
C HIS A 722 -19.08 28.50 -28.02
N MET A 723 -20.03 29.37 -27.65
CA MET A 723 -20.76 30.24 -28.58
C MET A 723 -19.89 31.40 -29.11
N PRO A 724 -19.62 31.50 -30.42
CA PRO A 724 -19.06 32.72 -31.00
C PRO A 724 -20.16 33.79 -31.11
N ALA A 725 -19.92 35.00 -30.59
CA ALA A 725 -20.70 36.17 -31.03
C ALA A 725 -20.05 36.72 -32.30
N LYS A 726 -20.88 37.17 -33.25
CA LYS A 726 -20.50 37.69 -34.58
C LYS A 726 -19.10 38.35 -34.59
N SER A 727 -18.12 37.71 -35.22
CA SER A 727 -16.78 38.29 -35.33
C SER A 727 -16.74 39.32 -36.46
N GLU A 728 -16.44 40.57 -36.09
CA GLU A 728 -15.87 41.56 -36.98
C GLU A 728 -14.52 41.03 -37.52
N ASN A 729 -14.43 40.89 -38.84
CA ASN A 729 -13.23 40.72 -39.68
C ASN A 729 -12.58 39.33 -39.83
N SER A 730 -13.00 38.62 -40.89
CA SER A 730 -12.07 38.09 -41.91
C SER A 730 -12.73 38.09 -43.30
N LEU A 731 -12.17 38.94 -44.18
CA LEU A 731 -12.37 39.18 -45.63
C LEU A 731 -13.75 39.66 -46.18
N PRO A 732 -13.81 40.88 -46.79
CA PRO A 732 -14.95 41.38 -47.56
C PRO A 732 -14.95 40.81 -49.00
N GLY A 733 -16.11 40.36 -49.49
CA GLY A 733 -16.29 40.20 -50.95
C GLY A 733 -17.39 39.27 -51.47
N LEU A 734 -17.96 38.34 -50.70
CA LEU A 734 -18.93 37.37 -51.26
C LEU A 734 -20.31 37.30 -50.59
N LEU A 735 -20.57 38.14 -49.59
CA LEU A 735 -21.82 38.13 -48.80
C LEU A 735 -22.65 39.43 -48.92
N GLU A 736 -22.20 40.42 -49.69
CA GLU A 736 -22.93 41.69 -49.90
C GLU A 736 -24.31 41.53 -50.57
N GLU A 737 -24.56 40.41 -51.26
CA GLU A 737 -25.86 40.19 -51.93
C GLU A 737 -26.95 39.67 -50.97
N LEU A 738 -26.58 39.17 -49.77
CA LEU A 738 -27.52 38.61 -48.80
C LEU A 738 -27.98 39.62 -47.74
N ASP A 739 -27.21 40.68 -47.48
CA ASP A 739 -27.48 41.65 -46.42
C ASP A 739 -28.61 42.66 -46.76
N ARG A 740 -29.04 42.70 -48.03
CA ARG A 740 -30.04 43.67 -48.46
C ARG A 740 -31.49 43.32 -48.13
N ARG A 741 -31.76 42.10 -47.63
CA ARG A 741 -33.15 41.64 -47.40
C ARG A 741 -33.67 41.78 -45.97
N MET A 742 -32.83 41.99 -44.97
CA MET A 742 -33.28 41.93 -43.57
C MET A 742 -32.53 42.96 -42.72
N GLY A 743 -32.93 44.23 -42.81
CA GLY A 743 -32.31 45.33 -42.09
C GLY A 743 -32.26 45.12 -40.57
N ARG A 744 -31.07 45.28 -39.99
CA ARG A 744 -30.83 45.50 -38.56
C ARG A 744 -29.56 46.34 -38.34
N ASP A 745 -29.68 47.32 -37.46
CA ASP A 745 -28.57 48.02 -36.81
C ASP A 745 -27.98 47.18 -35.64
N VAL A 746 -26.68 47.41 -35.40
CA VAL A 746 -25.85 47.21 -34.18
C VAL A 746 -25.44 45.78 -33.75
N ILE A 747 -24.15 45.66 -33.44
CA ILE A 747 -23.34 44.50 -33.03
C ILE A 747 -23.32 44.41 -31.49
N GLU A 748 -23.49 43.22 -30.89
CA GLU A 748 -23.38 42.97 -29.43
C GLU A 748 -22.32 41.89 -29.09
N LYS A 749 -21.67 42.07 -27.92
CA LYS A 749 -20.48 41.39 -27.34
C LYS A 749 -20.62 39.87 -27.08
N GLU A 750 -19.51 39.12 -27.15
CA GLU A 750 -19.38 37.81 -26.45
C GLU A 750 -19.43 38.03 -24.93
N GLU A 751 -20.28 37.31 -24.22
CA GLU A 751 -20.34 37.38 -22.76
C GLU A 751 -19.09 36.72 -22.13
N GLY A 752 -18.07 37.52 -21.78
CA GLY A 752 -17.16 37.19 -20.67
C GLY A 752 -15.68 36.90 -20.95
N VAL A 753 -15.15 37.09 -22.17
CA VAL A 753 -13.71 36.94 -22.45
C VAL A 753 -13.08 38.21 -23.03
N GLU A 754 -12.06 38.76 -22.36
CA GLU A 754 -11.39 40.02 -22.70
C GLU A 754 -9.87 39.86 -22.85
N PHE A 755 -9.44 39.29 -23.98
CA PHE A 755 -8.02 39.23 -24.33
C PHE A 755 -7.44 40.59 -24.72
N THR A 756 -6.11 40.71 -24.65
CA THR A 756 -5.39 41.92 -25.05
C THR A 756 -5.56 42.17 -26.55
N LYS A 757 -6.12 43.32 -26.90
CA LYS A 757 -6.41 43.69 -28.30
C LYS A 757 -5.18 44.29 -28.96
N PHE A 758 -4.77 43.69 -30.07
CA PHE A 758 -3.75 44.23 -30.96
C PHE A 758 -3.99 43.77 -32.41
N ASP A 759 -3.48 44.56 -33.35
CA ASP A 759 -3.58 44.29 -34.78
C ASP A 759 -2.17 44.09 -35.36
N LEU A 760 -1.97 42.95 -36.04
CA LEU A 760 -0.72 42.63 -36.72
C LEU A 760 -0.49 43.51 -37.95
N LYS A 761 -1.53 44.16 -38.51
CA LYS A 761 -1.40 45.16 -39.61
C LYS A 761 -0.90 46.51 -39.12
N GLN A 762 -1.09 46.84 -37.85
CA GLN A 762 -0.71 48.12 -37.25
C GLN A 762 0.45 47.95 -36.28
N SER A 763 1.60 47.51 -36.79
CA SER A 763 2.78 47.22 -35.98
C SER A 763 3.80 48.36 -35.90
N PHE A 764 3.41 49.60 -36.22
CA PHE A 764 4.27 50.80 -36.25
C PHE A 764 3.67 51.96 -35.42
N PRO A 765 4.50 52.92 -34.95
CA PRO A 765 4.02 54.08 -34.19
C PRO A 765 3.19 55.05 -35.05
N THR A 766 2.27 55.77 -34.41
CA THR A 766 1.46 56.80 -35.06
C THR A 766 2.34 57.95 -35.58
N GLY A 767 2.37 58.14 -36.90
CA GLY A 767 3.24 59.13 -37.57
C GLY A 767 4.58 58.60 -38.09
N ALA A 768 4.76 57.28 -38.17
CA ALA A 768 5.94 56.64 -38.76
C ALA A 768 6.15 57.05 -40.23
N SER A 769 7.42 57.20 -40.62
CA SER A 769 7.83 57.38 -42.01
C SER A 769 7.59 56.11 -42.84
N GLY A 770 7.47 56.22 -44.17
CA GLY A 770 7.24 55.04 -45.03
C GLY A 770 8.27 53.92 -44.86
N GLN A 771 9.54 54.26 -44.61
CA GLN A 771 10.60 53.28 -44.31
C GLN A 771 10.38 52.57 -42.96
N GLU A 772 9.95 53.29 -41.93
CA GLU A 772 9.63 52.71 -40.62
C GLU A 772 8.37 51.86 -40.67
N VAL A 773 7.37 52.24 -41.47
CA VAL A 773 6.17 51.44 -41.70
C VAL A 773 6.55 50.09 -42.31
N THR A 774 7.34 50.05 -43.38
CA THR A 774 7.81 48.78 -43.97
C THR A 774 8.63 47.95 -42.99
N LYS A 775 9.59 48.55 -42.28
CA LYS A 775 10.44 47.85 -41.30
C LYS A 775 9.59 47.15 -40.24
N TRP A 776 8.71 47.88 -39.57
CA TRP A 776 7.93 47.34 -38.47
C TRP A 776 6.74 46.48 -38.94
N SER A 777 6.37 46.54 -40.23
CA SER A 777 5.39 45.63 -40.82
C SER A 777 5.96 44.23 -41.03
N LEU A 778 7.27 44.11 -41.27
CA LEU A 778 7.98 42.82 -41.34
C LEU A 778 8.45 42.36 -39.95
N ASP A 779 9.05 43.25 -39.17
CA ASP A 779 9.52 42.95 -37.81
C ASP A 779 8.52 43.45 -36.75
N LYS A 780 7.85 42.51 -36.07
CA LYS A 780 6.85 42.83 -35.04
C LYS A 780 7.46 43.22 -33.68
N SER A 781 8.79 43.39 -33.60
CA SER A 781 9.50 43.74 -32.37
C SER A 781 9.00 45.03 -31.72
N TRP A 782 8.67 46.08 -32.49
CA TRP A 782 8.11 47.31 -31.92
C TRP A 782 6.73 47.08 -31.29
N LEU A 783 5.84 46.37 -32.00
CA LEU A 783 4.50 46.07 -31.51
C LEU A 783 4.57 45.27 -30.21
N THR A 784 5.44 44.26 -30.15
CA THR A 784 5.66 43.47 -28.93
C THR A 784 6.20 44.32 -27.78
N LYS A 785 7.16 45.23 -28.02
CA LYS A 785 7.67 46.17 -26.98
C LYS A 785 6.59 47.14 -26.49
N SER A 786 5.76 47.64 -27.40
CA SER A 786 4.62 48.50 -27.08
C SER A 786 3.60 47.77 -26.22
N LEU A 787 3.24 46.52 -26.57
CA LEU A 787 2.34 45.69 -25.79
C LEU A 787 2.91 45.34 -24.42
N LEU A 788 4.21 45.01 -24.35
CA LEU A 788 4.88 44.75 -23.09
C LEU A 788 4.75 45.94 -22.13
N THR A 789 4.96 47.15 -22.63
CA THR A 789 4.88 48.38 -21.82
C THR A 789 3.44 48.75 -21.45
N ASN A 790 2.53 48.72 -22.41
CA ASN A 790 1.18 49.28 -22.26
C ASN A 790 0.15 48.29 -21.68
N ALA A 791 0.30 46.99 -21.97
CA ALA A 791 -0.68 45.96 -21.60
C ALA A 791 -0.15 44.94 -20.59
N TYR A 792 1.16 44.69 -20.57
CA TYR A 792 1.78 43.64 -19.75
C TYR A 792 2.73 44.16 -18.65
N HIS A 793 2.62 45.45 -18.29
CA HIS A 793 3.36 46.06 -17.16
C HIS A 793 4.89 45.88 -17.24
N SER A 794 5.45 45.86 -18.45
CA SER A 794 6.86 45.58 -18.74
C SER A 794 7.35 44.21 -18.25
N ASP A 795 6.44 43.26 -17.99
CA ASP A 795 6.75 41.89 -17.56
C ASP A 795 6.23 40.88 -18.59
N TYR A 796 7.17 40.27 -19.32
CA TYR A 796 6.87 39.31 -20.38
C TYR A 796 6.22 38.02 -19.87
N HIS A 797 6.28 37.73 -18.57
CA HIS A 797 5.58 36.58 -18.00
C HIS A 797 4.05 36.73 -18.12
N TYR A 798 3.52 37.96 -18.13
CA TYR A 798 2.10 38.18 -18.37
C TYR A 798 1.69 37.89 -19.83
N LEU A 799 2.57 38.19 -20.79
CA LEU A 799 2.39 37.84 -22.20
C LEU A 799 2.36 36.31 -22.38
N LEU A 800 3.33 35.60 -21.79
CA LEU A 800 3.36 34.13 -21.81
C LEU A 800 2.19 33.51 -21.04
N GLY A 801 1.75 34.15 -19.96
CA GLY A 801 0.56 33.76 -19.22
C GLY A 801 -0.70 33.85 -20.07
N GLU A 802 -0.85 34.92 -20.87
CA GLU A 802 -2.00 35.06 -21.78
C GLU A 802 -1.93 34.04 -22.91
N PHE A 803 -0.74 33.75 -23.42
CA PHE A 803 -0.49 32.70 -24.41
C PHE A 803 -0.88 31.30 -23.89
N GLN A 804 -0.54 30.99 -22.62
CA GLN A 804 -0.96 29.75 -21.96
C GLN A 804 -2.46 29.70 -21.72
N LEU A 805 -3.05 30.78 -21.22
CA LEU A 805 -4.47 30.86 -20.92
C LEU A 805 -5.33 30.68 -22.17
N ALA A 806 -4.93 31.32 -23.27
CA ALA A 806 -5.57 31.18 -24.58
C ALA A 806 -5.51 29.72 -25.09
N PHE A 807 -4.37 29.04 -24.95
CA PHE A 807 -4.25 27.63 -25.31
C PHE A 807 -5.15 26.72 -24.46
N VAL A 808 -5.15 26.90 -23.14
CA VAL A 808 -5.95 26.07 -22.21
C VAL A 808 -7.45 26.28 -22.43
N ALA A 809 -7.90 27.53 -22.61
CA ALA A 809 -9.29 27.84 -22.92
C ALA A 809 -9.74 27.28 -24.29
N THR A 810 -8.80 27.19 -25.24
CA THR A 810 -9.03 26.50 -26.52
C THR A 810 -9.15 24.99 -26.34
N LEU A 811 -8.21 24.37 -25.62
CA LEU A 811 -8.13 22.92 -25.45
C LEU A 811 -9.30 22.35 -24.66
N LEU A 812 -9.68 23.00 -23.56
CA LEU A 812 -10.74 22.51 -22.66
C LEU A 812 -12.12 23.09 -22.98
N GLY A 813 -12.16 24.38 -23.28
CA GLY A 813 -13.39 25.13 -23.51
C GLY A 813 -13.85 25.17 -24.96
N GLN A 814 -13.01 24.74 -25.91
CA GLN A 814 -13.25 24.87 -27.35
C GLN A 814 -13.65 26.30 -27.74
N ASN A 815 -13.09 27.31 -27.05
CA ASN A 815 -13.45 28.71 -27.26
C ASN A 815 -12.68 29.29 -28.45
N PHE A 816 -13.40 29.79 -29.47
CA PHE A 816 -12.82 30.28 -30.71
C PHE A 816 -11.98 31.56 -30.53
N SER A 817 -12.45 32.51 -29.71
CA SER A 817 -11.72 33.74 -29.40
C SER A 817 -10.36 33.45 -28.74
N SER A 818 -10.31 32.42 -27.90
CA SER A 818 -9.07 31.93 -27.28
C SER A 818 -8.12 31.31 -28.32
N PHE A 819 -8.66 30.56 -29.29
CA PHE A 819 -7.85 30.00 -30.38
C PHE A 819 -7.24 31.12 -31.25
N HIS A 820 -8.05 32.12 -31.60
CA HIS A 820 -7.60 33.25 -32.40
C HIS A 820 -6.52 34.05 -31.67
N GLN A 821 -6.68 34.29 -30.37
CA GLN A 821 -5.67 34.97 -29.57
C GLN A 821 -4.37 34.15 -29.49
N TRP A 822 -4.47 32.84 -29.28
CA TRP A 822 -3.32 31.94 -29.27
C TRP A 822 -2.56 32.00 -30.61
N LYS A 823 -3.28 31.92 -31.74
CA LYS A 823 -2.72 32.06 -33.10
C LYS A 823 -2.03 33.42 -33.29
N LYS A 824 -2.69 34.53 -32.92
CA LYS A 824 -2.15 35.89 -33.04
C LYS A 824 -0.87 36.09 -32.23
N LEU A 825 -0.83 35.62 -30.99
CA LEU A 825 0.34 35.71 -30.13
C LEU A 825 1.51 34.87 -30.66
N MET A 826 1.21 33.69 -31.20
CA MET A 826 2.21 32.82 -31.84
C MET A 826 2.82 33.50 -33.08
N GLN A 827 1.98 34.10 -33.92
CA GLN A 827 2.42 34.89 -35.09
C GLN A 827 3.26 36.09 -34.66
N LEU A 828 2.79 36.88 -33.70
CA LEU A 828 3.49 38.07 -33.17
C LEU A 828 4.92 37.74 -32.74
N LEU A 829 5.09 36.71 -31.90
CA LEU A 829 6.39 36.31 -31.38
C LEU A 829 7.27 35.65 -32.47
N SER A 830 6.69 34.93 -33.43
CA SER A 830 7.46 34.34 -34.53
C SER A 830 8.07 35.36 -35.49
N SER A 831 7.46 36.54 -35.59
CA SER A 831 7.84 37.60 -36.52
C SER A 831 8.70 38.71 -35.88
N CYS A 832 9.23 38.49 -34.68
CA CYS A 832 10.14 39.44 -34.02
C CYS A 832 11.60 39.11 -34.36
N GLN A 833 12.30 39.94 -35.13
CA GLN A 833 13.71 39.73 -35.43
C GLN A 833 14.63 40.46 -34.43
N GLU A 834 14.46 41.79 -34.28
CA GLU A 834 15.30 42.59 -33.37
C GLU A 834 15.13 42.18 -31.89
N LEU A 835 13.91 41.88 -31.46
CA LEU A 835 13.63 41.53 -30.06
C LEU A 835 14.24 40.18 -29.66
N ILE A 836 14.44 39.25 -30.61
CA ILE A 836 15.13 37.96 -30.34
C ILE A 836 16.58 38.21 -29.91
N GLU A 837 17.23 39.19 -30.53
CA GLU A 837 18.61 39.55 -30.20
C GLU A 837 18.69 40.33 -28.88
N GLU A 838 17.78 41.27 -28.65
CA GLU A 838 17.77 42.09 -27.44
C GLU A 838 17.31 41.32 -26.18
N SER A 839 16.36 40.39 -26.32
CA SER A 839 15.70 39.70 -25.20
C SER A 839 15.58 38.19 -25.46
N PRO A 840 16.71 37.45 -25.58
CA PRO A 840 16.70 36.03 -25.94
C PRO A 840 16.03 35.13 -24.91
N GLN A 841 15.92 35.57 -23.64
CA GLN A 841 15.29 34.79 -22.57
C GLN A 841 13.77 34.64 -22.80
N LEU A 842 13.07 35.69 -23.25
CA LEU A 842 11.64 35.63 -23.60
C LEU A 842 11.37 34.54 -24.63
N PHE A 843 12.17 34.46 -25.69
CA PHE A 843 12.00 33.46 -26.75
C PHE A 843 12.40 32.05 -26.30
N SER A 844 13.33 31.94 -25.36
CA SER A 844 13.70 30.66 -24.74
C SER A 844 12.54 30.09 -23.94
N ASP A 845 11.85 30.95 -23.16
CA ASP A 845 10.68 30.58 -22.37
C ASP A 845 9.46 30.33 -23.26
N PHE A 846 9.26 31.12 -24.32
CA PHE A 846 8.23 30.90 -25.34
C PHE A 846 8.37 29.55 -26.04
N LEU A 847 9.57 29.19 -26.52
CA LEU A 847 9.82 27.90 -27.17
C LEU A 847 9.57 26.72 -26.23
N ASP A 848 9.93 26.84 -24.96
CA ASP A 848 9.64 25.81 -23.95
C ASP A 848 8.14 25.64 -23.71
N VAL A 849 7.39 26.75 -23.56
CA VAL A 849 5.92 26.74 -23.45
C VAL A 849 5.29 26.09 -24.69
N LEU A 850 5.69 26.52 -25.89
CA LEU A 850 5.16 25.99 -27.14
C LEU A 850 5.44 24.48 -27.26
N THR A 851 6.66 24.04 -26.92
CA THR A 851 7.03 22.61 -26.93
C THR A 851 6.14 21.79 -25.98
N LYS A 852 5.84 22.33 -24.79
CA LYS A 852 4.95 21.69 -23.81
C LYS A 852 3.50 21.66 -24.32
N GLN A 853 3.00 22.74 -24.91
CA GLN A 853 1.66 22.81 -25.50
C GLN A 853 1.50 21.79 -26.64
N MET A 854 2.49 21.67 -27.53
CA MET A 854 2.41 20.73 -28.66
C MET A 854 2.42 19.25 -28.24
N LYS A 855 3.00 18.90 -27.08
CA LYS A 855 2.94 17.53 -26.53
C LYS A 855 1.56 17.13 -26.02
N GLU A 856 0.78 18.10 -25.55
CA GLU A 856 -0.55 17.87 -24.97
C GLU A 856 -1.69 18.14 -25.98
N CYS A 857 -1.36 18.66 -27.17
CA CYS A 857 -2.34 18.96 -28.21
C CYS A 857 -2.83 17.66 -28.90
N PRO A 858 -4.14 17.36 -28.94
CA PRO A 858 -4.66 16.17 -29.60
C PRO A 858 -4.37 16.18 -31.10
N GLN A 859 -4.01 15.03 -31.69
CA GLN A 859 -3.80 14.92 -33.14
C GLN A 859 -5.02 15.38 -33.97
N ALA A 860 -6.23 15.14 -33.46
CA ALA A 860 -7.49 15.55 -34.09
C ALA A 860 -7.70 17.07 -34.16
N PHE A 861 -7.01 17.85 -33.31
CA PHE A 861 -7.18 19.30 -33.22
C PHE A 861 -6.86 20.02 -34.55
N PHE A 862 -5.98 19.44 -35.37
CA PHE A 862 -5.56 20.01 -36.66
C PHE A 862 -6.24 19.38 -37.88
N TYR A 863 -7.11 18.37 -37.71
CA TYR A 863 -7.78 17.70 -38.84
C TYR A 863 -8.97 18.50 -39.41
N GLU A 864 -9.67 19.31 -38.60
CA GLU A 864 -10.86 20.07 -39.06
C GLU A 864 -10.62 21.57 -39.30
N ILE A 865 -9.63 22.19 -38.65
CA ILE A 865 -9.46 23.66 -38.66
C ILE A 865 -8.46 24.16 -39.71
N LEU A 866 -7.74 23.28 -40.43
CA LEU A 866 -6.66 23.69 -41.37
C LEU A 866 -6.57 22.82 -42.63
N SER A 867 -7.69 22.45 -43.24
CA SER A 867 -7.64 21.72 -44.52
C SER A 867 -7.15 22.55 -45.73
N GLU A 868 -6.80 23.82 -45.57
CA GLU A 868 -6.03 24.60 -46.56
C GLU A 868 -5.05 25.50 -45.76
N ASP A 869 -3.73 25.28 -45.92
CA ASP A 869 -2.62 25.94 -45.21
C ASP A 869 -2.50 25.78 -43.68
N ASN A 870 -1.66 24.83 -43.25
CA ASN A 870 -1.25 24.66 -41.85
C ASN A 870 -0.50 25.91 -41.34
N PHE A 871 -1.24 26.87 -40.74
CA PHE A 871 -0.67 28.14 -40.24
C PHE A 871 0.49 27.92 -39.26
N VAL A 872 0.47 26.84 -38.47
CA VAL A 872 1.56 26.52 -37.52
C VAL A 872 2.86 26.27 -38.28
N SER A 873 2.79 25.62 -39.45
CA SER A 873 3.95 25.43 -40.33
C SER A 873 4.51 26.77 -40.83
N GLN A 874 3.66 27.70 -41.27
CA GLN A 874 4.09 29.03 -41.74
C GLN A 874 4.73 29.86 -40.61
N VAL A 875 4.13 29.84 -39.42
CA VAL A 875 4.63 30.53 -38.23
C VAL A 875 5.98 29.96 -37.79
N LEU A 876 6.13 28.63 -37.80
CA LEU A 876 7.40 27.98 -37.43
C LEU A 876 8.51 28.22 -38.47
N LYS A 877 8.17 28.26 -39.78
CA LYS A 877 9.12 28.68 -40.83
C LYS A 877 9.62 30.11 -40.60
N THR A 878 8.71 31.02 -40.26
CA THR A 878 9.05 32.43 -39.95
C THR A 878 9.95 32.53 -38.72
N LEU A 879 9.61 31.80 -37.65
CA LEU A 879 10.44 31.73 -36.45
C LEU A 879 11.85 31.16 -36.75
N ALA A 880 11.95 30.12 -37.57
CA ALA A 880 13.24 29.54 -37.97
C ALA A 880 14.14 30.52 -38.74
N ARG A 881 13.55 31.36 -39.60
CA ARG A 881 14.26 32.41 -40.35
C ARG A 881 14.78 33.51 -39.42
N ASN A 882 14.02 33.86 -38.38
CA ASN A 882 14.35 34.96 -37.47
C ASN A 882 15.32 34.59 -36.34
N ILE A 883 15.57 33.29 -36.05
CA ILE A 883 16.54 32.88 -35.02
C ILE A 883 17.98 33.12 -35.49
N PRO A 884 18.76 33.99 -34.82
CA PRO A 884 20.12 34.34 -35.21
C PRO A 884 21.06 33.12 -35.22
N ALA A 885 22.05 33.13 -36.12
CA ALA A 885 23.05 32.06 -36.18
C ALA A 885 23.97 31.98 -34.96
N SER A 886 24.10 33.09 -34.23
CA SER A 886 24.90 33.22 -33.01
C SER A 886 24.27 32.56 -31.77
N ASN A 887 22.95 32.34 -31.74
CA ASN A 887 22.25 31.86 -30.54
C ASN A 887 22.02 30.34 -30.57
N SER A 888 23.02 29.58 -30.11
CA SER A 888 22.99 28.10 -30.11
C SER A 888 21.88 27.51 -29.23
N LYS A 889 21.51 28.17 -28.12
CA LYS A 889 20.49 27.71 -27.18
C LYS A 889 19.09 27.69 -27.83
N LEU A 890 18.68 28.80 -28.47
CA LEU A 890 17.38 28.87 -29.15
C LEU A 890 17.28 27.88 -30.31
N ARG A 891 18.39 27.67 -31.05
CA ARG A 891 18.44 26.67 -32.12
C ARG A 891 18.23 25.25 -31.60
N GLN A 892 18.85 24.89 -30.47
CA GLN A 892 18.65 23.58 -29.85
C GLN A 892 17.19 23.40 -29.37
N GLN A 893 16.59 24.43 -28.77
CA GLN A 893 15.19 24.37 -28.35
C GLN A 893 14.23 24.25 -29.53
N TYR A 894 14.48 24.96 -30.64
CA TYR A 894 13.69 24.81 -31.87
C TYR A 894 13.83 23.40 -32.49
N LEU A 895 15.03 22.82 -32.49
CA LEU A 895 15.22 21.43 -32.93
C LEU A 895 14.46 20.43 -32.04
N ALA A 896 14.44 20.64 -30.73
CA ALA A 896 13.66 19.81 -29.81
C ALA A 896 12.14 19.92 -30.08
N LEU A 897 11.64 21.12 -30.39
CA LEU A 897 10.26 21.32 -30.84
C LEU A 897 9.98 20.59 -32.15
N HIS A 898 10.90 20.66 -33.12
CA HIS A 898 10.78 19.96 -34.41
C HIS A 898 10.65 18.44 -34.25
N GLU A 899 11.48 17.83 -33.39
CA GLU A 899 11.39 16.40 -33.07
C GLU A 899 10.06 16.03 -32.41
N VAL A 900 9.51 16.87 -31.53
CA VAL A 900 8.17 16.67 -30.95
C VAL A 900 7.10 16.72 -32.03
N LEU A 901 7.16 17.69 -32.93
CA LEU A 901 6.18 17.81 -34.03
C LEU A 901 6.23 16.62 -35.00
N LYS A 902 7.44 16.15 -35.30
CA LYS A 902 7.65 14.94 -36.11
C LYS A 902 7.09 13.70 -35.43
N LYS A 903 7.36 13.52 -34.13
CA LYS A 903 6.90 12.35 -33.37
C LYS A 903 5.38 12.33 -33.17
N GLU A 904 4.80 13.46 -32.77
CA GLU A 904 3.39 13.52 -32.36
C GLU A 904 2.44 13.76 -33.55
N PHE A 905 2.88 14.45 -34.62
CA PHE A 905 2.01 14.81 -35.76
C PHE A 905 2.54 14.38 -37.14
N ASN A 906 3.74 13.80 -37.23
CA ASN A 906 4.38 13.43 -38.50
C ASN A 906 4.56 14.62 -39.47
N TRP A 907 4.81 15.83 -38.93
CA TRP A 907 5.03 17.04 -39.73
C TRP A 907 6.51 17.21 -40.11
N GLU A 908 6.81 17.31 -41.42
CA GLU A 908 8.14 17.67 -41.92
C GLU A 908 8.20 19.16 -42.28
N ILE A 909 8.64 19.99 -41.33
CA ILE A 909 8.83 21.44 -41.53
C ILE A 909 10.27 21.69 -41.99
N PRO A 910 10.53 22.55 -43.00
CA PRO A 910 11.89 22.90 -43.43
C PRO A 910 12.73 23.42 -42.26
N GLY A 911 13.88 22.80 -42.01
CA GLY A 911 14.76 23.10 -40.87
C GLY A 911 15.65 24.34 -41.07
N LEU A 912 16.38 24.74 -40.02
CA LEU A 912 17.36 25.85 -39.98
C LEU A 912 18.52 25.74 -41.01
N SER A 913 18.56 24.70 -41.85
CA SER A 913 19.70 24.31 -42.69
C SER A 913 19.51 24.53 -44.20
N SER A 914 18.39 25.07 -44.68
CA SER A 914 18.19 25.32 -46.13
C SER A 914 18.80 26.63 -46.65
N SER A 915 19.38 27.49 -45.79
CA SER A 915 19.92 28.81 -46.20
C SER A 915 21.45 28.96 -46.13
N LEU A 916 22.22 27.87 -46.01
CA LEU A 916 23.68 27.96 -46.02
C LEU A 916 24.30 26.97 -47.02
N LYS A 917 24.68 27.51 -48.20
CA LYS A 917 25.71 27.02 -49.14
C LYS A 917 25.25 25.87 -50.08
N ASN A 918 24.40 26.12 -51.08
CA ASN A 918 24.90 26.55 -52.40
C ASN A 918 25.62 27.90 -52.37
N LYS A 919 26.96 27.85 -52.37
CA LYS A 919 27.82 28.96 -52.76
C LYS A 919 28.75 28.42 -53.83
N ASN A 920 28.26 28.42 -55.06
CA ASN A 920 29.04 28.40 -56.30
C ASN A 920 28.05 28.62 -57.44
N GLU A 921 27.59 29.85 -57.61
CA GLU A 921 27.22 30.38 -58.93
C GLU A 921 27.06 31.90 -58.81
N THR A 922 27.59 32.58 -59.82
CA THR A 922 27.76 34.03 -59.98
C THR A 922 26.43 34.75 -60.23
N PRO A 923 26.37 36.08 -59.99
CA PRO A 923 25.12 36.84 -60.00
C PRO A 923 24.66 37.22 -61.42
N TYR A 924 23.34 37.37 -61.58
CA TYR A 924 22.54 37.74 -62.77
C TYR A 924 22.14 36.61 -63.73
N SER A 925 20.88 36.15 -63.60
CA SER A 925 19.80 36.51 -64.55
C SER A 925 18.51 35.76 -64.18
N ASP A 926 17.54 36.54 -63.69
CA ASP A 926 16.08 36.52 -63.90
C ASP A 926 15.26 35.22 -64.03
N GLU A 927 14.06 35.33 -63.44
CA GLU A 927 12.83 34.54 -63.57
C GLU A 927 12.73 33.34 -62.60
N GLU A 928 11.75 33.22 -61.69
CA GLU A 928 10.38 33.74 -61.69
C GLU A 928 9.91 34.13 -60.27
N ASP A 929 9.07 35.16 -60.25
CA ASP A 929 8.32 35.69 -59.13
C ASP A 929 7.49 34.61 -58.41
N GLU A 930 7.80 34.37 -57.13
CA GLU A 930 6.74 34.16 -56.15
C GLU A 930 6.66 35.47 -55.36
N GLU A 931 5.81 36.37 -55.84
CA GLU A 931 5.29 37.48 -55.05
C GLU A 931 4.89 36.93 -53.67
N GLU A 932 5.64 37.27 -52.62
CA GLU A 932 5.10 37.22 -51.27
C GLU A 932 3.97 38.27 -51.23
N GLU A 933 2.78 37.89 -51.72
CA GLU A 933 1.51 38.52 -51.33
C GLU A 933 1.32 38.23 -49.83
N GLY A 934 2.12 38.89 -49.00
CA GLY A 934 1.87 38.97 -47.58
C GLY A 934 0.57 39.76 -47.42
N GLU A 935 -0.45 39.14 -46.82
CA GLU A 935 -1.75 39.71 -46.38
C GLU A 935 -1.66 41.05 -45.60
N TYR A 936 -0.44 41.55 -45.34
CA TYR A 936 -0.06 42.63 -44.45
C TYR A 936 0.89 43.67 -45.09
N ALA A 937 1.20 43.59 -46.39
CA ALA A 937 1.94 44.64 -47.08
C ALA A 937 1.07 45.91 -47.23
N PRO A 938 1.57 47.12 -46.90
CA PRO A 938 0.80 48.34 -47.12
C PRO A 938 0.62 48.57 -48.62
N ALA A 939 -0.64 48.76 -49.06
CA ALA A 939 -0.93 49.18 -50.42
C ALA A 939 -0.30 50.57 -50.65
N ILE A 940 0.59 50.65 -51.64
CA ILE A 940 1.19 51.91 -52.08
C ILE A 940 0.07 52.73 -52.73
N VAL A 941 -0.44 53.74 -52.00
CA VAL A 941 -1.25 54.80 -52.62
C VAL A 941 -0.26 55.80 -53.19
N GLU A 942 -0.03 55.76 -54.50
CA GLU A 942 0.61 56.86 -55.20
C GLU A 942 -0.26 58.11 -55.05
N LEU A 943 0.33 59.20 -54.54
CA LEU A 943 -0.28 60.53 -54.46
C LEU A 943 -0.21 61.24 -55.81
#